data_AF-A0A944R166-F1
#
_entry.id   AF-A0A944R166-F1
#
_cell.length_a   1.000
_cell.length_b   1.000
_cell.length_c   1.000
_cell.angle_alpha   90.00
_cell.angle_beta   90.00
_cell.angle_gamma   90.00
#
_symmetry.space_group_name_H-M   'P 1'
#
loop_
_entity.id
_entity.type
_entity.pdbx_description
1 polymer ?
#
loop_
_entity_poly.entity_id
_entity_poly.type
_entity_poly.pdbx_seq_one_letter_code
_entity_poly.pdbx_strand_id
1 'polypeptide(L)'
;MFVFNLVSLKKMIILGLLMISCFLFSAEKYAVLITGCSADGLNAEPEDDSLDIMRYIRNTVPDEVFWNDTFLMWEMLIDKGYDNDNIFILYPDSLDVHNSFDTYRYDVPPLYNYITDFQADSSSVVMVLQGLANGNSREDIPQLQADDFLMIWTHSHGQYITHADGSIGSQLVLMNYDEKITDEDFGDLVDSINCQKKVIFMQQCLSGSFVSHLADEHSIIFTATSDTMPAFPDDALYYNAIDHPGDFTPGDSCWAYERDYYSEDGHEFRHGEYNLHLLNALKGETPSSENEYQTLSLGNFPLIEADVNQDALCSIDEASNWVYLFNSCQVPYLHIDDNYYWDIPQYSDDGAIGATTSLEYPNILNADITTPETLMGIIGVTESISIGNDVVIMAGAKIDLLNQSSLVVEEGATLTIGDNCIIRGNNLENSINVYGDIVIGDDVIFTGIDNEAWGGLSIHNEALEYDFSNVYFDHCNLSSISESLTLTNCSFENALLKYQFGDLFVDASEFINATLKVNNPSGRRSRVDIVNSNFQGITSSTPAIKITAYPVFNIANNYIYDNNDSAIYLYEAGGCYGLEHNISGNEITHNLRYGVFVYHSYVNVSNDNMIAYNNKGILGMHNSNIKIRGNDGVPYQQISHNFTEEIAFDHSSFPTYCHYNWFVDNDDYYRVSCFGHPNVRSHDITHNYWGIDFNPRTHLNPPDGFIYNPVWEFNNAPASNTPADMYELAKEYTQSEDYAFASEIYHDIIDLYPETKFALASAKELLSLEDYLTEDYTALQAYLSALDYDEETIKLAGYLSNYCNIKKKEYPTAIDYFEEIIANSPSQEDSIYAVIDAGYTYLLMEADGDRASYVGNLPSLKPASKEKFEQTKIELLAKLFDDSISQPGENNQPDENESVEMLSILIANFPNPFTGETTISFSLTTNLHEKARIEIYNIRGQKVETLQITNSPNQQIVWNANNFANGVYFYKLVVDGKPVDTKKMILLK
;
A
#
# COMPACT_ATOMS: atom_id res chain seq x y z
N MET A 1 -2.28 21.27 -20.82
CA MET A 1 -1.96 22.16 -19.67
C MET A 1 -3.19 22.80 -19.00
N PHE A 2 -4.00 23.67 -19.63
CA PHE A 2 -5.10 24.38 -18.91
C PHE A 2 -6.30 23.51 -18.50
N VAL A 3 -6.63 22.46 -19.25
CA VAL A 3 -7.72 21.50 -18.89
C VAL A 3 -7.23 20.45 -17.88
N PHE A 4 -5.95 20.08 -17.96
CA PHE A 4 -5.28 19.12 -17.06
C PHE A 4 -5.19 19.61 -15.62
N ASN A 5 -4.84 20.89 -15.43
CA ASN A 5 -4.83 21.52 -14.11
C ASN A 5 -6.23 21.60 -13.47
N LEU A 6 -7.31 21.55 -14.25
CA LEU A 6 -8.67 21.57 -13.69
C LEU A 6 -9.13 20.19 -13.20
N VAL A 7 -8.72 19.09 -13.83
CA VAL A 7 -9.09 17.73 -13.39
C VAL A 7 -8.32 17.36 -12.13
N SER A 8 -6.99 17.56 -12.12
CA SER A 8 -6.14 17.30 -10.95
C SER A 8 -6.52 18.20 -9.75
N LEU A 9 -6.79 19.50 -9.96
CA LEU A 9 -7.23 20.40 -8.89
C LEU A 9 -8.62 20.02 -8.35
N LYS A 10 -9.57 19.68 -9.23
CA LYS A 10 -10.91 19.25 -8.80
C LYS A 10 -10.85 17.94 -8.01
N LYS A 11 -9.91 17.04 -8.33
CA LYS A 11 -9.67 15.79 -7.61
C LYS A 11 -8.91 15.97 -6.29
N MET A 12 -7.89 16.84 -6.20
CA MET A 12 -7.30 17.23 -4.91
C MET A 12 -8.33 17.85 -3.96
N ILE A 13 -9.29 18.62 -4.50
CA ILE A 13 -10.40 19.16 -3.71
C ILE A 13 -11.32 18.03 -3.25
N ILE A 14 -11.60 17.01 -4.07
CA ILE A 14 -12.40 15.84 -3.69
C ILE A 14 -11.67 15.04 -2.59
N LEU A 15 -10.38 14.74 -2.76
CA LEU A 15 -9.55 14.06 -1.75
C LEU A 15 -9.49 14.84 -0.42
N GLY A 16 -9.32 16.16 -0.50
CA GLY A 16 -9.37 17.04 0.67
C GLY A 16 -10.75 17.06 1.33
N LEU A 17 -11.83 17.06 0.54
CA LEU A 17 -13.21 16.97 1.05
C LEU A 17 -13.52 15.61 1.68
N LEU A 18 -12.90 14.53 1.20
CA LEU A 18 -13.01 13.17 1.73
C LEU A 18 -12.23 12.98 3.02
N MET A 19 -11.00 13.47 3.10
CA MET A 19 -10.30 13.53 4.38
C MET A 19 -11.13 14.33 5.40
N ILE A 20 -11.69 15.47 4.99
CA ILE A 20 -12.61 16.24 5.83
C ILE A 20 -13.85 15.41 6.23
N SER A 21 -14.44 14.61 5.33
CA SER A 21 -15.60 13.78 5.70
C SER A 21 -15.25 12.68 6.69
N CYS A 22 -14.14 11.97 6.51
CA CYS A 22 -13.69 10.96 7.48
C CYS A 22 -13.46 11.60 8.86
N PHE A 23 -12.84 12.79 8.92
CA PHE A 23 -12.67 13.52 10.19
C PHE A 23 -14.00 14.01 10.80
N LEU A 24 -14.98 14.41 9.98
CA LEU A 24 -16.29 14.87 10.47
C LEU A 24 -17.16 13.75 11.07
N PHE A 25 -16.91 12.50 10.69
CA PHE A 25 -17.69 11.34 11.14
C PHE A 25 -16.91 10.44 12.10
N SER A 26 -15.74 10.87 12.56
CA SER A 26 -14.92 10.03 13.40
C SER A 26 -15.19 10.25 14.88
N ALA A 27 -15.06 9.18 15.66
CA ALA A 27 -15.08 9.22 17.11
C ALA A 27 -14.02 10.19 17.66
N GLU A 28 -14.40 10.95 18.67
CA GLU A 28 -13.56 11.95 19.34
C GLU A 28 -13.45 11.70 20.84
N LYS A 29 -12.46 12.36 21.46
CA LYS A 29 -12.25 12.34 22.91
C LYS A 29 -12.58 13.71 23.48
N TYR A 30 -13.36 13.72 24.55
CA TYR A 30 -13.80 14.92 25.26
C TYR A 30 -13.39 14.85 26.72
N ALA A 31 -13.08 16.00 27.30
CA ALA A 31 -12.74 16.10 28.72
C ALA A 31 -13.46 17.28 29.38
N VAL A 32 -13.82 17.13 30.65
CA VAL A 32 -14.34 18.21 31.49
C VAL A 32 -13.51 18.29 32.77
N LEU A 33 -12.80 19.39 32.98
CA LEU A 33 -12.04 19.67 34.20
C LEU A 33 -12.81 20.69 35.04
N ILE A 34 -13.26 20.29 36.23
CA ILE A 34 -14.04 21.16 37.12
C ILE A 34 -13.24 21.46 38.37
N THR A 35 -12.92 22.74 38.57
CA THR A 35 -12.09 23.19 39.68
C THR A 35 -12.86 24.17 40.54
N GLY A 36 -13.14 23.78 41.79
CA GLY A 36 -14.13 24.49 42.61
C GLY A 36 -13.59 25.66 43.44
N CYS A 37 -12.27 25.73 43.67
CA CYS A 37 -11.64 26.78 44.50
C CYS A 37 -10.43 27.42 43.79
N SER A 38 -10.31 28.74 43.97
CA SER A 38 -9.28 29.60 43.36
C SER A 38 -8.04 29.70 44.25
N ALA A 39 -6.87 29.94 43.66
CA ALA A 39 -5.62 30.15 44.40
C ALA A 39 -5.66 31.30 45.44
N ASP A 40 -6.51 32.31 45.25
CA ASP A 40 -6.67 33.48 46.13
C ASP A 40 -7.79 33.33 47.20
N GLY A 41 -8.48 32.16 47.24
CA GLY A 41 -9.77 31.92 47.90
C GLY A 41 -9.83 31.97 49.44
N LEU A 42 -8.72 32.27 50.12
CA LEU A 42 -8.54 32.20 51.59
C LEU A 42 -9.47 33.08 52.47
N ASN A 43 -10.42 33.83 51.91
CA ASN A 43 -11.19 34.85 52.65
C ASN A 43 -12.67 34.54 52.91
N ALA A 44 -13.20 33.40 52.44
CA ALA A 44 -14.59 33.01 52.72
C ALA A 44 -14.67 32.08 53.95
N GLU A 45 -15.13 32.59 55.10
CA GLU A 45 -15.51 31.74 56.24
C GLU A 45 -16.91 31.13 56.01
N PRO A 46 -17.08 29.79 55.97
CA PRO A 46 -18.41 29.17 55.94
C PRO A 46 -19.07 29.22 57.33
N GLU A 47 -20.39 29.45 57.39
CA GLU A 47 -21.13 29.68 58.63
C GLU A 47 -21.40 28.43 59.50
N ASP A 48 -21.09 27.20 59.07
CA ASP A 48 -21.35 25.99 59.89
C ASP A 48 -20.52 24.78 59.43
N ASP A 49 -19.55 24.32 60.23
CA ASP A 49 -18.88 23.03 60.06
C ASP A 49 -18.38 22.49 61.42
N SER A 50 -18.88 21.31 61.82
CA SER A 50 -18.71 20.75 63.17
C SER A 50 -17.58 19.73 63.33
N LEU A 51 -16.58 19.70 62.42
CA LEU A 51 -15.43 18.78 62.49
C LEU A 51 -14.11 19.56 62.47
N ASP A 52 -13.42 19.58 63.62
CA ASP A 52 -12.15 20.32 63.83
C ASP A 52 -11.04 19.96 62.82
N ILE A 53 -11.04 18.74 62.27
CA ILE A 53 -10.06 18.28 61.28
C ILE A 53 -10.27 18.94 59.90
N MET A 54 -11.51 19.03 59.42
CA MET A 54 -11.83 19.72 58.16
C MET A 54 -11.51 21.22 58.23
N ARG A 55 -11.66 21.81 59.42
CA ARG A 55 -11.25 23.19 59.68
C ARG A 55 -9.73 23.35 59.69
N TYR A 56 -8.99 22.35 60.17
CA TYR A 56 -7.53 22.38 60.19
C TYR A 56 -6.94 22.30 58.78
N ILE A 57 -7.37 21.32 57.97
CA ILE A 57 -6.90 21.11 56.58
C ILE A 57 -7.12 22.38 55.74
N ARG A 58 -8.30 23.00 55.81
CA ARG A 58 -8.60 24.28 55.14
C ARG A 58 -7.65 25.44 55.46
N ASN A 59 -7.12 25.51 56.69
CA ASN A 59 -6.29 26.63 57.12
C ASN A 59 -4.80 26.42 56.79
N THR A 60 -4.42 25.26 56.26
CA THR A 60 -3.02 24.84 56.09
C THR A 60 -2.62 24.55 54.65
N VAL A 61 -3.58 24.43 53.72
CA VAL A 61 -3.33 24.11 52.30
C VAL A 61 -3.70 25.33 51.47
N PRO A 62 -2.76 25.95 50.74
CA PRO A 62 -3.12 26.99 49.78
C PRO A 62 -3.91 26.37 48.63
N ASP A 63 -5.03 26.97 48.23
CA ASP A 63 -5.89 26.49 47.14
C ASP A 63 -5.22 26.59 45.74
N GLU A 64 -3.96 27.05 45.67
CA GLU A 64 -3.10 26.99 44.48
C GLU A 64 -2.93 25.56 43.96
N VAL A 65 -3.09 24.57 44.84
CA VAL A 65 -3.06 23.13 44.55
C VAL A 65 -3.98 22.74 43.40
N PHE A 66 -5.23 23.22 43.43
CA PHE A 66 -6.21 22.79 42.43
C PHE A 66 -5.93 23.40 41.04
N TRP A 67 -5.34 24.60 40.98
CA TRP A 67 -4.91 25.16 39.69
C TRP A 67 -3.76 24.38 39.09
N ASN A 68 -2.75 24.06 39.89
CA ASN A 68 -1.59 23.30 39.44
C ASN A 68 -2.04 21.94 38.87
N ASP A 69 -2.94 21.24 39.57
CA ASP A 69 -3.52 19.99 39.09
C ASP A 69 -4.28 20.20 37.78
N THR A 70 -5.18 21.18 37.71
CA THR A 70 -5.96 21.48 36.50
C THR A 70 -5.07 21.69 35.28
N PHE A 71 -4.01 22.48 35.43
CA PHE A 71 -3.06 22.76 34.36
C PHE A 71 -2.30 21.51 33.91
N LEU A 72 -1.83 20.67 34.85
CA LEU A 72 -1.13 19.43 34.53
C LEU A 72 -2.04 18.40 33.86
N MET A 73 -3.31 18.31 34.27
CA MET A 73 -4.27 17.41 33.62
C MET A 73 -4.57 17.86 32.20
N TRP A 74 -4.76 19.17 31.98
CA TRP A 74 -4.88 19.72 30.63
C TRP A 74 -3.65 19.41 29.77
N GLU A 75 -2.44 19.66 30.29
CA GLU A 75 -1.18 19.35 29.59
C GLU A 75 -1.10 17.86 29.20
N MET A 76 -1.40 16.96 30.13
CA MET A 76 -1.44 15.53 29.87
C MET A 76 -2.48 15.15 28.81
N LEU A 77 -3.67 15.76 28.83
CA LEU A 77 -4.70 15.46 27.83
C LEU A 77 -4.27 15.86 26.42
N ILE A 78 -3.60 17.01 26.28
CA ILE A 78 -3.01 17.43 25.01
C ILE A 78 -1.95 16.40 24.56
N ASP A 79 -1.06 15.98 25.46
CA ASP A 79 -0.05 14.94 25.18
C ASP A 79 -0.70 13.60 24.77
N LYS A 80 -1.87 13.28 25.34
CA LYS A 80 -2.68 12.09 25.01
C LYS A 80 -3.55 12.28 23.77
N GLY A 81 -3.37 13.37 23.01
CA GLY A 81 -4.01 13.59 21.72
C GLY A 81 -5.49 13.99 21.81
N TYR A 82 -5.90 14.68 22.87
CA TYR A 82 -7.19 15.38 22.88
C TYR A 82 -7.07 16.68 22.08
N ASP A 83 -8.10 17.01 21.31
CA ASP A 83 -8.21 18.36 20.74
C ASP A 83 -8.50 19.35 21.89
N ASN A 84 -7.79 20.48 21.91
CA ASN A 84 -8.00 21.51 22.92
C ASN A 84 -9.44 22.02 22.91
N ASP A 85 -10.07 22.12 21.74
CA ASP A 85 -11.46 22.57 21.61
C ASP A 85 -12.48 21.57 22.20
N ASN A 86 -12.05 20.34 22.51
CA ASN A 86 -12.85 19.29 23.14
C ASN A 86 -12.55 19.13 24.65
N ILE A 87 -11.71 19.98 25.23
CA ILE A 87 -11.42 20.01 26.68
C ILE A 87 -12.10 21.23 27.27
N PHE A 88 -13.10 21.00 28.13
CA PHE A 88 -13.85 22.07 28.80
C PHE A 88 -13.32 22.29 30.21
N ILE A 89 -12.70 23.46 30.45
CA ILE A 89 -12.11 23.80 31.74
C ILE A 89 -12.97 24.83 32.47
N LEU A 90 -13.46 24.44 33.65
CA LEU A 90 -14.23 25.29 34.55
C LEU A 90 -13.36 25.68 35.74
N TYR A 91 -13.09 26.97 35.89
CA TYR A 91 -12.29 27.51 37.00
C TYR A 91 -13.03 28.68 37.70
N PRO A 92 -12.93 28.86 39.04
CA PRO A 92 -13.87 29.70 39.80
C PRO A 92 -13.92 31.18 39.39
N ASP A 93 -12.79 31.76 38.97
CA ASP A 93 -12.76 33.18 38.61
C ASP A 93 -12.89 33.43 37.10
N SER A 94 -13.12 32.40 36.29
CA SER A 94 -13.12 32.46 34.81
C SER A 94 -11.82 33.03 34.22
N LEU A 95 -10.75 33.07 35.01
CA LEU A 95 -9.46 33.64 34.67
C LEU A 95 -8.39 32.63 35.06
N ASP A 96 -7.45 32.39 34.16
CA ASP A 96 -6.26 31.61 34.46
C ASP A 96 -5.42 32.30 35.54
N VAL A 97 -4.80 31.49 36.40
CA VAL A 97 -3.90 32.02 37.44
C VAL A 97 -2.54 32.34 36.81
N HIS A 98 -2.17 33.62 36.84
CA HIS A 98 -0.81 34.04 36.56
C HIS A 98 0.02 34.03 37.84
N ASN A 99 0.96 33.09 37.94
CA ASN A 99 1.84 33.03 39.09
C ASN A 99 2.71 34.30 39.14
N SER A 100 2.72 34.98 40.28
CA SER A 100 3.51 36.21 40.47
C SER A 100 5.01 35.98 40.65
N PHE A 101 5.43 34.72 40.67
CA PHE A 101 6.82 34.27 40.69
C PHE A 101 7.38 34.30 39.26
N ASP A 102 8.68 34.58 39.07
CA ASP A 102 9.37 34.61 37.75
C ASP A 102 9.45 33.21 37.07
N THR A 103 8.56 32.28 37.45
CA THR A 103 8.58 30.85 37.14
C THR A 103 7.44 30.49 36.19
N TYR A 104 7.76 30.40 34.91
CA TYR A 104 6.82 30.16 33.80
C TYR A 104 6.20 28.74 33.73
N ARG A 105 6.27 27.87 34.76
CA ARG A 105 5.89 26.43 34.65
C ARG A 105 4.39 26.21 34.41
N TYR A 106 3.57 26.99 35.10
CA TYR A 106 2.10 26.92 35.07
C TYR A 106 1.49 28.11 34.32
N ASP A 107 2.33 28.81 33.52
CA ASP A 107 1.86 29.82 32.60
C ASP A 107 1.39 29.15 31.30
N VAL A 108 0.28 29.67 30.77
CA VAL A 108 -0.27 29.21 29.49
C VAL A 108 0.77 29.36 28.37
N PRO A 109 1.05 28.31 27.58
CA PRO A 109 2.00 28.39 26.47
C PRO A 109 1.62 29.49 25.47
N PRO A 110 2.59 30.15 24.79
CA PRO A 110 2.29 31.27 23.88
C PRO A 110 1.34 30.98 22.71
N LEU A 111 1.07 29.69 22.44
CA LEU A 111 0.11 29.23 21.44
C LEU A 111 -1.35 29.43 21.89
N TYR A 112 -1.60 29.48 23.20
CA TYR A 112 -2.90 29.67 23.81
C TYR A 112 -2.94 31.01 24.55
N ASN A 113 -4.08 31.70 24.50
CA ASN A 113 -4.24 32.96 25.24
C ASN A 113 -4.74 32.72 26.66
N TYR A 114 -5.56 31.70 26.83
CA TYR A 114 -6.08 31.18 28.09
C TYR A 114 -6.47 29.71 27.89
N ILE A 115 -6.58 28.94 28.97
CA ILE A 115 -7.10 27.57 28.96
C ILE A 115 -8.45 27.44 29.67
N THR A 116 -8.80 28.34 30.59
CA THR A 116 -10.14 28.34 31.23
C THR A 116 -11.22 28.78 30.25
N ASP A 117 -12.29 28.00 30.14
CA ASP A 117 -13.43 28.31 29.26
C ASP A 117 -14.57 28.98 30.02
N PHE A 118 -14.89 28.46 31.21
CA PHE A 118 -16.06 28.90 31.98
C PHE A 118 -15.75 29.09 33.46
N GLN A 119 -16.62 29.86 34.10
CA GLN A 119 -16.65 29.97 35.55
C GLN A 119 -17.10 28.64 36.17
N ALA A 120 -16.44 28.19 37.24
CA ALA A 120 -16.84 26.97 37.96
C ALA A 120 -18.02 27.20 38.91
N ASP A 121 -19.15 27.68 38.36
CA ASP A 121 -20.44 27.82 39.06
C ASP A 121 -21.43 26.72 38.65
N SER A 122 -22.49 26.53 39.43
CA SER A 122 -23.48 25.48 39.20
C SER A 122 -24.19 25.63 37.85
N SER A 123 -24.40 26.86 37.38
CA SER A 123 -25.08 27.11 36.10
C SER A 123 -24.19 26.74 34.91
N SER A 124 -22.89 27.00 35.00
CA SER A 124 -21.88 26.67 34.01
C SER A 124 -21.62 25.16 33.96
N VAL A 125 -21.53 24.48 35.11
CA VAL A 125 -21.43 23.01 35.17
C VAL A 125 -22.63 22.36 34.48
N VAL A 126 -23.85 22.80 34.83
CA VAL A 126 -25.08 22.31 34.19
C VAL A 126 -25.07 22.60 32.68
N MET A 127 -24.66 23.79 32.28
CA MET A 127 -24.61 24.20 30.87
C MET A 127 -23.66 23.32 30.06
N VAL A 128 -22.47 23.02 30.59
CA VAL A 128 -21.48 22.20 29.91
C VAL A 128 -21.95 20.75 29.81
N LEU A 129 -22.32 20.11 30.92
CA LEU A 129 -22.74 18.70 30.91
C LEU A 129 -24.03 18.48 30.10
N GLN A 130 -25.02 19.37 30.21
CA GLN A 130 -26.22 19.30 29.34
C GLN A 130 -25.91 19.63 27.88
N GLY A 131 -24.91 20.49 27.64
CA GLY A 131 -24.37 20.79 26.32
C GLY A 131 -23.79 19.54 25.67
N LEU A 132 -22.98 18.77 26.40
CA LEU A 132 -22.44 17.49 25.91
C LEU A 132 -23.53 16.45 25.65
N ALA A 133 -24.61 16.45 26.45
CA ALA A 133 -25.74 15.55 26.25
C ALA A 133 -26.64 15.93 25.05
N ASN A 134 -26.86 17.23 24.79
CA ASN A 134 -27.91 17.72 23.88
C ASN A 134 -27.44 18.69 22.79
N GLY A 135 -26.18 19.07 22.79
CA GLY A 135 -25.59 20.16 22.00
C GLY A 135 -25.93 21.56 22.53
N ASN A 136 -24.97 22.48 22.48
CA ASN A 136 -25.16 23.90 22.75
C ASN A 136 -24.36 24.76 21.77
N SER A 137 -24.96 25.05 20.61
CA SER A 137 -24.34 25.85 19.54
C SER A 137 -24.13 27.33 19.88
N ARG A 138 -24.56 27.81 21.05
CA ARG A 138 -24.34 29.20 21.47
C ARG A 138 -22.98 29.37 22.11
N GLU A 139 -22.54 28.35 22.83
CA GLU A 139 -21.28 28.30 23.56
C GLU A 139 -20.31 27.29 22.90
N ASP A 140 -20.59 26.90 21.65
CA ASP A 140 -19.81 25.95 20.85
C ASP A 140 -19.54 24.59 21.51
N ILE A 141 -20.47 24.10 22.35
CA ILE A 141 -20.39 22.78 22.99
C ILE A 141 -21.09 21.74 22.09
N PRO A 142 -20.39 20.69 21.62
CA PRO A 142 -20.97 19.68 20.74
C PRO A 142 -21.86 18.70 21.53
N GLN A 143 -22.70 17.97 20.81
CA GLN A 143 -23.39 16.81 21.35
C GLN A 143 -22.54 15.56 21.12
N LEU A 144 -22.23 14.83 22.18
CA LEU A 144 -21.48 13.57 22.07
C LEU A 144 -22.30 12.48 21.37
N GLN A 145 -21.60 11.69 20.58
CA GLN A 145 -22.09 10.53 19.83
C GLN A 145 -21.78 9.23 20.58
N ALA A 146 -22.45 8.14 20.21
CA ALA A 146 -22.38 6.87 20.94
C ALA A 146 -21.00 6.18 20.88
N ASP A 147 -20.12 6.61 19.99
CA ASP A 147 -18.76 6.13 19.78
C ASP A 147 -17.69 7.07 20.37
N ASP A 148 -18.09 8.21 20.94
CA ASP A 148 -17.19 9.17 21.59
C ASP A 148 -16.74 8.70 22.98
N PHE A 149 -15.62 9.24 23.45
CA PHE A 149 -15.09 9.01 24.80
C PHE A 149 -15.18 10.28 25.66
N LEU A 150 -15.60 10.13 26.92
CA LEU A 150 -15.68 11.24 27.87
C LEU A 150 -14.83 10.99 29.11
N MET A 151 -13.99 11.97 29.46
CA MET A 151 -13.31 12.03 30.75
C MET A 151 -13.85 13.21 31.58
N ILE A 152 -14.14 13.00 32.86
CA ILE A 152 -14.50 14.08 33.80
C ILE A 152 -13.55 14.05 34.99
N TRP A 153 -12.93 15.17 35.32
CA TRP A 153 -12.05 15.28 36.49
C TRP A 153 -12.44 16.46 37.37
N THR A 154 -12.72 16.19 38.64
CA THR A 154 -13.04 17.23 39.64
C THR A 154 -11.87 17.48 40.60
N HIS A 155 -11.61 18.77 40.87
CA HIS A 155 -10.56 19.26 41.77
C HIS A 155 -11.20 20.24 42.76
N SER A 156 -11.63 19.75 43.93
CA SER A 156 -12.37 20.61 44.87
C SER A 156 -12.39 20.08 46.30
N HIS A 157 -13.15 20.78 47.13
CA HIS A 157 -13.62 20.28 48.42
C HIS A 157 -14.97 19.60 48.29
N GLY A 158 -15.25 18.70 49.23
CA GLY A 158 -16.55 18.07 49.38
C GLY A 158 -17.22 18.44 50.69
N GLN A 159 -18.55 18.57 50.67
CA GLN A 159 -19.35 18.84 51.87
C GLN A 159 -20.43 17.80 52.07
N TYR A 160 -20.65 17.39 53.32
CA TYR A 160 -21.71 16.46 53.72
C TYR A 160 -23.09 17.04 53.45
N ILE A 161 -24.02 16.21 52.94
CA ILE A 161 -25.45 16.54 52.85
C ILE A 161 -26.32 15.38 53.34
N THR A 162 -27.54 15.72 53.74
CA THR A 162 -28.64 14.75 53.91
C THR A 162 -29.66 15.00 52.82
N HIS A 163 -29.91 13.99 52.00
CA HIS A 163 -30.86 14.01 50.90
C HIS A 163 -32.30 14.12 51.38
N ALA A 164 -33.20 14.48 50.47
CA ALA A 164 -34.62 14.66 50.77
C ALA A 164 -35.29 13.38 51.31
N ASP A 165 -34.77 12.21 50.93
CA ASP A 165 -35.22 10.89 51.37
C ASP A 165 -34.61 10.44 52.70
N GLY A 166 -33.69 11.24 53.26
CA GLY A 166 -32.97 10.96 54.51
C GLY A 166 -31.70 10.13 54.36
N SER A 167 -31.30 9.78 53.13
CA SER A 167 -29.99 9.21 52.86
C SER A 167 -28.88 10.26 53.04
N ILE A 168 -27.67 9.77 53.26
CA ILE A 168 -26.48 10.60 53.45
C ILE A 168 -25.72 10.62 52.13
N GLY A 169 -25.32 11.80 51.69
CA GLY A 169 -24.50 12.00 50.49
C GLY A 169 -23.49 13.12 50.69
N SER A 170 -22.91 13.57 49.59
CA SER A 170 -22.05 14.77 49.60
C SER A 170 -22.31 15.69 48.41
N GLN A 171 -21.67 16.86 48.44
CA GLN A 171 -21.75 17.87 47.41
C GLN A 171 -20.35 18.31 46.99
N LEU A 172 -20.16 18.49 45.69
CA LEU A 172 -18.98 19.11 45.09
C LEU A 172 -19.08 20.62 45.32
N VAL A 173 -18.07 21.19 45.98
CA VAL A 173 -17.98 22.63 46.21
C VAL A 173 -17.55 23.35 44.93
N LEU A 174 -18.13 24.51 44.69
CA LEU A 174 -17.92 25.37 43.53
C LEU A 174 -17.73 26.83 44.01
N MET A 175 -17.17 27.70 43.16
CA MET A 175 -17.06 29.14 43.43
C MET A 175 -16.53 29.52 44.82
N ASN A 176 -15.42 28.94 45.29
CA ASN A 176 -14.87 29.25 46.62
C ASN A 176 -15.92 29.11 47.75
N TYR A 177 -16.75 28.07 47.71
CA TYR A 177 -17.84 27.75 48.65
C TYR A 177 -19.17 28.50 48.46
N ASP A 178 -19.26 29.43 47.51
CA ASP A 178 -20.51 30.16 47.24
C ASP A 178 -21.58 29.28 46.57
N GLU A 179 -21.15 28.27 45.81
CA GLU A 179 -22.03 27.36 45.08
C GLU A 179 -21.65 25.89 45.31
N LYS A 180 -22.59 24.97 45.07
CA LYS A 180 -22.42 23.52 45.29
C LYS A 180 -23.32 22.74 44.35
N ILE A 181 -22.91 21.52 43.98
CA ILE A 181 -23.75 20.55 43.28
C ILE A 181 -23.77 19.22 44.04
N THR A 182 -24.94 18.64 44.25
CA THR A 182 -25.08 17.35 44.95
C THR A 182 -24.57 16.19 44.10
N ASP A 183 -24.16 15.10 44.74
CA ASP A 183 -23.95 13.79 44.11
C ASP A 183 -25.12 13.32 43.23
N GLU A 184 -26.37 13.47 43.68
CA GLU A 184 -27.58 13.12 42.89
C GLU A 184 -27.69 13.97 41.61
N ASP A 185 -27.79 15.30 41.74
CA ASP A 185 -27.87 16.21 40.58
C ASP A 185 -26.68 16.05 39.61
N PHE A 186 -25.45 15.85 40.12
CA PHE A 186 -24.28 15.65 39.28
C PHE A 186 -24.35 14.32 38.53
N GLY A 187 -24.75 13.24 39.21
CA GLY A 187 -24.98 11.93 38.59
C GLY A 187 -26.02 11.99 37.48
N ASP A 188 -27.16 12.63 37.72
CA ASP A 188 -28.22 12.81 36.73
C ASP A 188 -27.74 13.56 35.47
N LEU A 189 -26.86 14.55 35.64
CA LEU A 189 -26.25 15.27 34.51
C LEU A 189 -25.33 14.36 33.69
N VAL A 190 -24.46 13.59 34.35
CA VAL A 190 -23.50 12.70 33.67
C VAL A 190 -24.18 11.50 33.02
N ASP A 191 -25.20 10.92 33.65
CA ASP A 191 -26.01 9.82 33.10
C ASP A 191 -26.70 10.24 31.79
N SER A 192 -27.09 11.51 31.67
CA SER A 192 -27.76 12.04 30.48
C SER A 192 -26.87 12.13 29.23
N ILE A 193 -25.54 12.00 29.38
CA ILE A 193 -24.59 12.11 28.27
C ILE A 193 -24.45 10.76 27.56
N ASN A 194 -24.71 10.75 26.26
CA ASN A 194 -24.58 9.58 25.40
C ASN A 194 -23.16 9.50 24.83
N CYS A 195 -22.39 8.49 25.23
CA CYS A 195 -21.04 8.20 24.74
C CYS A 195 -20.68 6.73 24.95
N GLN A 196 -19.57 6.26 24.37
CA GLN A 196 -19.16 4.85 24.41
C GLN A 196 -18.72 4.42 25.81
N LYS A 197 -17.83 5.23 26.41
CA LYS A 197 -17.26 5.02 27.74
C LYS A 197 -17.07 6.37 28.44
N LYS A 198 -17.13 6.34 29.77
CA LYS A 198 -16.88 7.48 30.65
C LYS A 198 -15.80 7.11 31.66
N VAL A 199 -14.83 8.00 31.86
CA VAL A 199 -13.87 7.89 32.97
C VAL A 199 -14.04 9.10 33.87
N ILE A 200 -14.27 8.87 35.16
CA ILE A 200 -14.60 9.91 36.12
C ILE A 200 -13.63 9.87 37.28
N PHE A 201 -12.79 10.91 37.38
CA PHE A 201 -11.83 11.10 38.45
C PHE A 201 -12.31 12.17 39.43
N MET A 202 -12.22 11.89 40.73
CA MET A 202 -12.74 12.82 41.74
C MET A 202 -11.77 13.06 42.89
N GLN A 203 -11.10 14.22 42.86
CA GLN A 203 -10.30 14.74 43.97
C GLN A 203 -11.15 15.69 44.81
N GLN A 204 -11.79 15.14 45.84
CA GLN A 204 -12.46 15.88 46.90
C GLN A 204 -12.74 14.98 48.11
N CYS A 205 -12.94 15.60 49.28
CA CYS A 205 -13.45 14.90 50.46
C CYS A 205 -14.80 14.22 50.15
N LEU A 206 -15.06 13.05 50.74
CA LEU A 206 -16.34 12.33 50.64
C LEU A 206 -16.71 11.89 49.21
N SER A 207 -15.76 11.92 48.28
CA SER A 207 -15.97 11.66 46.85
C SER A 207 -16.61 10.31 46.56
N GLY A 208 -16.33 9.28 47.38
CA GLY A 208 -16.95 7.95 47.24
C GLY A 208 -18.48 7.90 47.32
N SER A 209 -19.14 8.94 47.85
CA SER A 209 -20.62 9.03 47.84
C SER A 209 -21.21 9.20 46.43
N PHE A 210 -20.45 9.77 45.49
CA PHE A 210 -20.89 9.97 44.10
C PHE A 210 -20.96 8.66 43.31
N VAL A 211 -20.19 7.63 43.70
CA VAL A 211 -20.06 6.37 42.94
C VAL A 211 -21.43 5.75 42.64
N SER A 212 -22.34 5.73 43.62
CA SER A 212 -23.66 5.12 43.45
C SER A 212 -24.59 5.81 42.44
N HIS A 213 -24.29 7.06 42.10
CA HIS A 213 -25.04 7.86 41.12
C HIS A 213 -24.36 7.94 39.75
N LEU A 214 -23.11 7.45 39.65
CA LEU A 214 -22.31 7.48 38.43
C LEU A 214 -22.06 6.09 37.84
N ALA A 215 -22.15 5.03 38.64
CA ALA A 215 -21.79 3.68 38.24
C ALA A 215 -22.80 3.09 37.24
N ASP A 216 -22.28 2.69 36.08
CA ASP A 216 -22.99 1.93 35.05
C ASP A 216 -21.99 1.00 34.31
N GLU A 217 -22.47 0.25 33.32
CA GLU A 217 -21.62 -0.69 32.55
C GLU A 217 -20.65 0.00 31.57
N HIS A 218 -20.73 1.32 31.41
CA HIS A 218 -19.93 2.14 30.51
C HIS A 218 -19.00 3.12 31.26
N SER A 219 -19.05 3.15 32.59
CA SER A 219 -18.35 4.14 33.42
C SER A 219 -17.31 3.50 34.33
N ILE A 220 -16.12 4.10 34.32
CA ILE A 220 -15.04 3.81 35.28
C ILE A 220 -14.93 5.01 36.21
N ILE A 221 -15.10 4.80 37.51
CA ILE A 221 -15.06 5.86 38.51
C ILE A 221 -13.92 5.60 39.45
N PHE A 222 -13.08 6.60 39.66
CA PHE A 222 -12.02 6.53 40.63
C PHE A 222 -12.04 7.79 41.52
N THR A 223 -12.29 7.59 42.80
CA THR A 223 -12.42 8.66 43.78
C THR A 223 -11.24 8.66 44.72
N ALA A 224 -10.81 9.83 45.17
CA ALA A 224 -9.73 9.98 46.13
C ALA A 224 -10.04 9.31 47.47
N THR A 225 -11.30 9.38 47.92
CA THR A 225 -11.72 8.87 49.23
C THR A 225 -12.99 8.04 49.16
N SER A 226 -13.29 7.32 50.24
CA SER A 226 -14.64 6.80 50.49
C SER A 226 -15.66 7.91 50.78
N ASP A 227 -16.92 7.53 50.93
CA ASP A 227 -18.08 8.39 51.26
C ASP A 227 -18.05 9.04 52.66
N THR A 228 -17.03 8.72 53.47
CA THR A 228 -16.94 9.12 54.89
C THR A 228 -15.62 9.78 55.25
N MET A 229 -14.64 9.82 54.34
CA MET A 229 -13.27 10.24 54.63
C MET A 229 -12.90 11.57 53.95
N PRO A 230 -11.99 12.36 54.55
CA PRO A 230 -11.39 13.53 53.91
C PRO A 230 -10.30 13.13 52.91
N ALA A 231 -10.11 13.97 51.88
CA ALA A 231 -9.01 13.89 50.91
C ALA A 231 -7.89 14.85 51.32
N PHE A 232 -6.64 14.51 51.01
CA PHE A 232 -5.48 15.29 51.42
C PHE A 232 -4.67 15.85 50.23
N PRO A 233 -3.99 16.99 50.43
CA PRO A 233 -2.93 17.43 49.52
C PRO A 233 -1.68 16.56 49.71
N ASP A 234 -0.75 16.69 48.77
CA ASP A 234 0.59 16.14 48.89
C ASP A 234 1.31 16.56 50.19
N ASP A 235 2.08 15.63 50.75
CA ASP A 235 2.94 15.80 51.92
C ASP A 235 2.20 16.23 53.21
N ALA A 236 0.91 15.90 53.37
CA ALA A 236 0.08 16.26 54.54
C ALA A 236 0.52 15.66 55.90
N LEU A 237 1.62 14.88 55.98
CA LEU A 237 2.18 14.41 57.25
C LEU A 237 3.06 15.43 57.99
N TYR A 238 3.20 16.67 57.50
CA TYR A 238 4.07 17.65 58.16
C TYR A 238 3.58 18.22 59.51
N TYR A 239 2.45 17.77 60.08
CA TYR A 239 1.92 18.41 61.30
C TYR A 239 1.41 17.54 62.45
N ASN A 240 1.69 16.23 62.49
CA ASN A 240 1.58 15.49 63.75
C ASN A 240 2.76 15.75 64.73
N ALA A 241 3.68 16.66 64.40
CA ALA A 241 4.76 17.09 65.27
C ALA A 241 4.34 18.07 66.38
N ILE A 242 3.10 18.58 66.40
CA ILE A 242 2.71 19.66 67.34
C ILE A 242 2.05 19.16 68.63
N ASP A 243 1.36 18.00 68.63
CA ASP A 243 0.74 17.50 69.88
C ASP A 243 1.49 16.33 70.55
N HIS A 244 2.37 15.63 69.82
CA HIS A 244 3.26 14.60 70.40
C HIS A 244 4.68 14.65 69.80
N PRO A 245 5.49 15.66 70.17
CA PRO A 245 6.87 15.84 69.65
C PRO A 245 7.89 14.79 70.14
N GLY A 246 7.43 13.65 70.68
CA GLY A 246 8.26 12.62 71.29
C GLY A 246 8.19 11.23 70.66
N ASP A 247 7.21 10.95 69.80
CA ASP A 247 6.92 9.57 69.36
C ASP A 247 7.08 9.31 67.84
N PHE A 248 7.45 10.32 67.04
CA PHE A 248 7.78 10.11 65.63
C PHE A 248 9.22 10.51 65.35
N THR A 249 10.06 9.51 65.11
CA THR A 249 11.42 9.68 64.61
C THR A 249 11.37 10.08 63.13
N PRO A 250 12.17 11.06 62.66
CA PRO A 250 12.34 11.32 61.24
C PRO A 250 12.87 10.03 60.57
N GLY A 251 11.99 9.34 59.86
CA GLY A 251 12.22 7.97 59.38
C GLY A 251 10.99 7.06 59.48
N ASP A 252 9.96 7.44 60.24
CA ASP A 252 8.71 6.70 60.34
C ASP A 252 7.56 7.53 59.73
N SER A 253 6.89 6.97 58.71
CA SER A 253 5.69 7.45 57.99
C SER A 253 5.83 8.60 56.97
N CYS A 254 6.29 8.27 55.76
CA CYS A 254 5.73 8.65 54.43
C CYS A 254 6.54 7.87 53.37
N TRP A 255 5.87 7.12 52.49
CA TRP A 255 6.52 6.18 51.57
C TRP A 255 6.86 6.80 50.20
N ALA A 256 6.31 7.95 49.83
CA ALA A 256 6.57 8.64 48.55
C ALA A 256 7.14 10.04 48.78
N TYR A 257 7.87 10.57 47.80
CA TYR A 257 8.27 11.97 47.75
C TYR A 257 7.27 12.69 46.83
N GLU A 258 6.29 13.36 47.41
CA GLU A 258 5.19 13.98 46.68
C GLU A 258 5.54 15.46 46.40
N ARG A 259 6.55 15.72 45.55
CA ARG A 259 6.97 17.10 45.25
C ARG A 259 7.15 17.36 43.78
N ASP A 260 6.65 18.51 43.33
CA ASP A 260 7.04 19.16 42.09
C ASP A 260 8.03 20.31 42.40
N TYR A 261 9.31 20.12 42.06
CA TYR A 261 10.36 21.14 42.22
C TYR A 261 10.61 21.83 40.88
N TYR A 262 10.11 23.06 40.70
CA TYR A 262 10.49 23.85 39.54
C TYR A 262 10.75 25.32 39.86
N SER A 263 11.95 25.62 40.34
CA SER A 263 12.63 26.89 40.04
C SER A 263 14.12 26.84 40.39
N GLU A 264 14.93 27.67 39.72
CA GLU A 264 16.30 28.01 40.17
C GLU A 264 16.32 28.60 41.61
N ASP A 265 15.16 28.99 42.14
CA ASP A 265 14.94 29.67 43.42
C ASP A 265 14.41 28.76 44.54
N GLY A 266 14.04 27.50 44.25
CA GLY A 266 13.61 26.51 45.25
C GLY A 266 12.15 26.61 45.71
N HIS A 267 11.27 27.22 44.92
CA HIS A 267 9.81 27.16 45.12
C HIS A 267 9.26 25.74 44.90
N GLU A 268 8.28 25.36 45.74
CA GLU A 268 7.62 24.06 45.79
C GLU A 268 6.16 24.24 45.38
N PHE A 269 5.70 23.50 44.37
CA PHE A 269 4.29 23.47 43.95
C PHE A 269 3.62 22.27 44.63
N ARG A 270 2.43 22.52 45.17
CA ARG A 270 1.62 21.51 45.87
C ARG A 270 0.52 20.99 44.96
N HIS A 271 0.08 19.76 45.22
CA HIS A 271 -0.86 18.97 44.44
C HIS A 271 -1.85 18.21 45.33
N GLY A 272 -2.95 17.71 44.78
CA GLY A 272 -3.72 16.66 45.46
C GLY A 272 -2.93 15.35 45.48
N GLU A 273 -2.80 14.67 46.62
CA GLU A 273 -1.99 13.44 46.74
C GLU A 273 -2.45 12.38 45.72
N TYR A 274 -3.74 12.08 45.72
CA TYR A 274 -4.39 11.20 44.73
C TYR A 274 -4.14 11.63 43.28
N ASN A 275 -4.29 12.93 42.98
CA ASN A 275 -4.10 13.46 41.63
C ASN A 275 -2.67 13.30 41.14
N LEU A 276 -1.68 13.58 42.00
CA LEU A 276 -0.27 13.48 41.66
C LEU A 276 0.11 12.03 41.33
N HIS A 277 -0.33 11.07 42.16
CA HIS A 277 -0.08 9.65 41.89
C HIS A 277 -0.74 9.19 40.58
N LEU A 278 -1.99 9.60 40.36
CA LEU A 278 -2.76 9.22 39.18
C LEU A 278 -2.18 9.81 37.90
N LEU A 279 -1.85 11.11 37.92
CA LEU A 279 -1.18 11.81 36.81
C LEU A 279 0.12 11.11 36.44
N ASN A 280 0.98 10.82 37.43
CA ASN A 280 2.28 10.23 37.15
C ASN A 280 2.15 8.84 36.52
N ALA A 281 1.17 8.04 36.94
CA ALA A 281 0.87 6.75 36.33
C ALA A 281 0.39 6.91 34.88
N LEU A 282 -0.64 7.73 34.65
CA LEU A 282 -1.27 7.92 33.34
C LEU A 282 -0.34 8.59 32.32
N LYS A 283 0.51 9.52 32.78
CA LYS A 283 1.49 10.22 31.94
C LYS A 283 2.76 9.38 31.73
N GLY A 284 3.15 8.56 32.71
CA GLY A 284 4.39 7.79 32.69
C GLY A 284 5.65 8.62 33.06
N GLU A 285 5.46 9.86 33.49
CA GLU A 285 6.50 10.77 33.98
C GLU A 285 5.95 11.68 35.08
N THR A 286 6.82 12.25 35.91
CA THR A 286 6.45 13.24 36.93
C THR A 286 6.19 14.62 36.29
N PRO A 287 5.60 15.60 37.01
CA PRO A 287 5.39 16.95 36.47
C PRO A 287 6.67 17.68 36.06
N SER A 288 7.80 17.23 36.61
CA SER A 288 9.16 17.68 36.29
C SER A 288 9.84 16.88 35.16
N SER A 289 9.08 16.03 34.44
CA SER A 289 9.54 15.12 33.38
C SER A 289 10.61 14.12 33.82
N GLU A 290 10.55 13.67 35.07
CA GLU A 290 11.34 12.53 35.54
C GLU A 290 10.61 11.22 35.24
N ASN A 291 11.35 10.18 34.84
CA ASN A 291 10.81 8.84 34.56
C ASN A 291 10.82 7.91 35.78
N GLU A 292 11.22 8.43 36.94
CA GLU A 292 11.30 7.70 38.20
C GLU A 292 10.45 8.40 39.26
N TYR A 293 9.63 7.61 39.93
CA TYR A 293 8.86 8.00 41.09
C TYR A 293 9.73 7.90 42.35
N GLN A 294 10.05 9.05 42.95
CA GLN A 294 10.95 9.12 44.09
C GLN A 294 10.26 8.71 45.39
N THR A 295 10.95 7.94 46.23
CA THR A 295 10.46 7.54 47.57
C THR A 295 11.47 7.84 48.67
N LEU A 296 10.98 8.11 49.88
CA LEU A 296 11.84 8.45 51.02
C LEU A 296 12.63 7.25 51.57
N SER A 297 12.12 6.02 51.43
CA SER A 297 12.67 4.83 52.12
C SER A 297 12.76 3.54 51.29
N LEU A 298 12.15 3.46 50.10
CA LEU A 298 12.09 2.24 49.29
C LEU A 298 13.00 2.27 48.04
N GLY A 299 13.59 3.42 47.73
CA GLY A 299 14.31 3.65 46.47
C GLY A 299 13.38 4.15 45.37
N ASN A 300 13.96 4.69 44.29
CA ASN A 300 13.18 5.22 43.18
C ASN A 300 12.51 4.07 42.40
N PHE A 301 11.24 4.25 42.03
CA PHE A 301 10.47 3.30 41.21
C PHE A 301 10.31 3.85 39.78
N PRO A 302 10.73 3.12 38.74
CA PRO A 302 10.48 3.56 37.36
C PRO A 302 8.97 3.70 37.10
N LEU A 303 8.53 4.82 36.53
CA LEU A 303 7.11 5.04 36.22
C LEU A 303 6.58 4.12 35.12
N ILE A 304 7.46 3.55 34.31
CA ILE A 304 7.13 2.47 33.38
C ILE A 304 6.59 1.22 34.09
N GLU A 305 6.81 1.04 35.41
CA GLU A 305 6.20 -0.06 36.18
C GLU A 305 4.72 0.16 36.47
N ALA A 306 4.16 1.36 36.18
CA ALA A 306 2.73 1.60 36.21
C ALA A 306 2.00 0.87 35.07
N ASP A 307 2.64 0.71 33.92
CA ASP A 307 2.22 -0.22 32.86
C ASP A 307 2.66 -1.64 33.26
N VAL A 308 1.71 -2.40 33.83
CA VAL A 308 1.99 -3.70 34.45
C VAL A 308 2.17 -4.78 33.39
N ASN A 309 1.41 -4.69 32.29
CA ASN A 309 1.44 -5.66 31.21
C ASN A 309 2.55 -5.38 30.17
N GLN A 310 3.17 -4.20 30.22
CA GLN A 310 4.25 -3.73 29.35
C GLN A 310 3.84 -3.58 27.88
N ASP A 311 2.57 -3.23 27.63
CA ASP A 311 2.02 -3.00 26.30
C ASP A 311 2.18 -1.53 25.83
N ALA A 312 2.93 -0.75 26.61
CA ALA A 312 3.26 0.67 26.42
C ALA A 312 2.07 1.62 26.64
N LEU A 313 0.91 1.13 27.08
CA LEU A 313 -0.22 1.95 27.49
C LEU A 313 -0.52 1.69 28.96
N CYS A 314 -0.65 2.77 29.75
CA CYS A 314 -1.21 2.65 31.10
C CYS A 314 -2.74 2.66 31.01
N SER A 315 -3.38 1.52 31.27
CA SER A 315 -4.83 1.40 31.41
C SER A 315 -5.33 2.06 32.71
N ILE A 316 -6.63 2.34 32.80
CA ILE A 316 -7.21 2.95 34.00
C ILE A 316 -7.11 2.00 35.21
N ASP A 317 -7.23 0.69 34.99
CA ASP A 317 -7.05 -0.32 36.05
C ASP A 317 -5.61 -0.35 36.57
N GLU A 318 -4.62 -0.29 35.68
CA GLU A 318 -3.21 -0.18 36.03
C GLU A 318 -2.88 1.09 36.82
N ALA A 319 -3.38 2.23 36.36
CA ALA A 319 -3.23 3.50 37.06
C ALA A 319 -3.87 3.44 38.46
N SER A 320 -5.02 2.76 38.61
CA SER A 320 -5.66 2.57 39.91
C SER A 320 -4.79 1.73 40.86
N ASN A 321 -4.18 0.66 40.36
CA ASN A 321 -3.27 -0.18 41.13
C ASN A 321 -2.03 0.59 41.59
N TRP A 322 -1.50 1.47 40.72
CA TRP A 322 -0.40 2.37 41.07
C TRP A 322 -0.76 3.30 42.22
N VAL A 323 -1.90 3.98 42.13
CA VAL A 323 -2.39 4.87 43.18
C VAL A 323 -2.58 4.11 44.49
N TYR A 324 -3.18 2.92 44.47
CA TYR A 324 -3.33 2.09 45.69
C TYR A 324 -2.00 1.69 46.33
N LEU A 325 -0.93 1.54 45.55
CA LEU A 325 0.39 1.18 46.04
C LEU A 325 1.11 2.36 46.73
N PHE A 326 0.97 3.57 46.19
CA PHE A 326 1.75 4.74 46.63
C PHE A 326 1.00 5.70 47.57
N ASN A 327 -0.33 5.61 47.65
CA ASN A 327 -1.14 6.43 48.55
C ASN A 327 -0.74 6.21 50.02
N SER A 328 -0.46 7.31 50.73
CA SER A 328 0.34 7.38 51.96
C SER A 328 -0.24 6.66 53.19
N CYS A 329 -1.50 6.23 53.17
CA CYS A 329 -2.23 5.73 54.35
C CYS A 329 -2.38 4.19 54.49
N GLN A 330 -1.72 3.35 53.68
CA GLN A 330 -1.82 1.87 53.82
C GLN A 330 -0.83 1.21 54.83
N VAL A 331 -0.73 1.68 56.08
CA VAL A 331 0.16 1.01 57.08
C VAL A 331 -0.64 0.14 58.07
N PRO A 332 -0.49 -1.21 58.06
CA PRO A 332 -1.19 -2.12 59.00
C PRO A 332 -0.61 -2.14 60.43
N TYR A 333 0.45 -1.37 60.72
CA TYR A 333 1.27 -1.56 61.93
C TYR A 333 0.99 -0.57 63.08
N LEU A 334 0.13 0.43 62.88
CA LEU A 334 -0.33 1.34 63.93
C LEU A 334 -1.69 0.88 64.47
N HIS A 335 -1.70 -0.30 65.10
CA HIS A 335 -2.75 -0.66 66.05
C HIS A 335 -2.53 0.13 67.35
N ILE A 336 -2.94 1.40 67.35
CA ILE A 336 -3.21 2.15 68.57
C ILE A 336 -4.70 2.50 68.47
N ASP A 337 -5.50 1.76 69.24
CA ASP A 337 -6.93 1.96 69.55
C ASP A 337 -7.71 2.97 68.68
N ASP A 338 -8.68 2.44 67.91
CA ASP A 338 -9.75 3.10 67.13
C ASP A 338 -9.49 3.47 65.64
N ASN A 339 -9.88 2.55 64.73
CA ASN A 339 -10.64 2.72 63.46
C ASN A 339 -10.43 3.91 62.48
N TYR A 340 -9.36 4.69 62.53
CA TYR A 340 -9.14 5.76 61.55
C TYR A 340 -8.20 5.33 60.42
N TYR A 341 -8.78 4.86 59.31
CA TYR A 341 -8.10 4.81 58.02
C TYR A 341 -8.39 6.12 57.29
N TRP A 342 -7.37 6.93 57.03
CA TRP A 342 -7.51 8.20 56.31
C TRP A 342 -7.23 7.97 54.82
N ASP A 343 -7.89 8.73 53.94
CA ASP A 343 -7.71 8.74 52.47
C ASP A 343 -7.64 7.35 51.79
N ILE A 344 -8.77 6.63 51.69
CA ILE A 344 -8.84 5.36 50.93
C ILE A 344 -9.53 5.61 49.58
N PRO A 345 -8.79 5.55 48.45
CA PRO A 345 -9.38 5.66 47.13
C PRO A 345 -10.43 4.58 46.87
N GLN A 346 -11.50 4.90 46.12
CA GLN A 346 -12.50 3.92 45.68
C GLN A 346 -12.49 3.81 44.18
N TYR A 347 -12.29 2.59 43.68
CA TYR A 347 -12.34 2.25 42.26
C TYR A 347 -13.61 1.45 41.96
N SER A 348 -14.39 1.90 40.98
CA SER A 348 -15.63 1.27 40.53
C SER A 348 -15.60 1.09 39.01
N ASP A 349 -15.85 -0.12 38.54
CA ASP A 349 -15.82 -0.51 37.13
C ASP A 349 -16.80 -1.67 36.92
N ASP A 350 -18.09 -1.35 36.91
CA ASP A 350 -19.17 -2.36 36.83
C ASP A 350 -19.18 -3.10 35.49
N GLY A 351 -18.66 -2.45 34.44
CA GLY A 351 -18.49 -3.03 33.10
C GLY A 351 -17.25 -3.91 32.94
N ALA A 352 -16.32 -3.91 33.90
CA ALA A 352 -15.00 -4.54 33.79
C ALA A 352 -14.22 -4.07 32.54
N ILE A 353 -14.31 -2.77 32.23
CA ILE A 353 -13.72 -2.14 31.04
C ILE A 353 -12.42 -1.39 31.34
N GLY A 354 -12.04 -1.21 32.61
CA GLY A 354 -10.89 -0.43 33.04
C GLY A 354 -9.54 -0.95 32.55
N ALA A 355 -9.38 -2.27 32.46
CA ALA A 355 -8.16 -2.90 31.93
C ALA A 355 -8.02 -2.79 30.40
N THR A 356 -9.09 -2.40 29.69
CA THR A 356 -9.12 -2.21 28.23
C THR A 356 -9.44 -0.77 27.85
N THR A 357 -9.22 0.16 28.77
CA THR A 357 -9.46 1.59 28.58
C THR A 357 -8.23 2.35 29.02
N SER A 358 -7.73 3.26 28.18
CA SER A 358 -6.75 4.28 28.55
C SER A 358 -7.25 5.65 28.11
N LEU A 359 -6.63 6.73 28.60
CA LEU A 359 -6.96 8.08 28.13
C LEU A 359 -6.51 8.32 26.68
N GLU A 360 -5.50 7.60 26.20
CA GLU A 360 -5.00 7.72 24.83
C GLU A 360 -5.90 6.97 23.85
N TYR A 361 -6.16 5.69 24.17
CA TYR A 361 -6.99 4.74 23.45
C TYR A 361 -8.09 4.21 24.37
N PRO A 362 -9.31 4.74 24.27
CA PRO A 362 -10.47 4.30 25.05
C PRO A 362 -10.80 2.81 24.90
N ASN A 363 -10.38 2.18 23.81
CA ASN A 363 -10.48 0.75 23.61
C ASN A 363 -9.09 0.18 23.32
N ILE A 364 -8.63 -0.73 24.16
CA ILE A 364 -7.37 -1.45 23.97
C ILE A 364 -7.69 -2.88 23.53
N LEU A 365 -7.13 -3.31 22.42
CA LEU A 365 -7.22 -4.67 21.92
C LEU A 365 -5.88 -5.38 22.14
N ASN A 366 -5.86 -6.29 23.12
CA ASN A 366 -4.66 -7.01 23.58
C ASN A 366 -4.86 -8.53 23.71
N ALA A 367 -5.96 -9.08 23.19
CA ALA A 367 -6.25 -10.52 23.24
C ALA A 367 -7.00 -11.00 21.99
N ASP A 368 -6.85 -12.29 21.66
CA ASP A 368 -7.50 -12.95 20.53
C ASP A 368 -9.03 -12.88 20.61
N ILE A 369 -9.67 -12.64 19.46
CA ILE A 369 -11.13 -12.57 19.33
C ILE A 369 -11.67 -13.93 18.90
N THR A 370 -12.33 -14.63 19.82
CA THR A 370 -12.85 -16.00 19.60
C THR A 370 -14.37 -16.08 19.49
N THR A 371 -15.06 -14.97 19.76
CA THR A 371 -16.51 -14.82 19.65
C THR A 371 -16.85 -13.61 18.78
N PRO A 372 -18.04 -13.54 18.17
CA PRO A 372 -18.43 -12.38 17.39
C PRO A 372 -18.34 -11.09 18.21
N GLU A 373 -17.77 -10.04 17.63
CA GLU A 373 -17.51 -8.78 18.32
C GLU A 373 -17.80 -7.57 17.43
N THR A 374 -18.21 -6.47 18.05
CA THR A 374 -18.42 -5.19 17.37
C THR A 374 -17.57 -4.13 18.05
N LEU A 375 -16.64 -3.55 17.30
CA LEU A 375 -15.70 -2.55 17.76
C LEU A 375 -16.12 -1.18 17.23
N MET A 376 -16.00 -0.15 18.05
CA MET A 376 -16.32 1.23 17.69
C MET A 376 -15.40 2.20 18.45
N GLY A 377 -15.44 3.48 18.08
CA GLY A 377 -14.66 4.51 18.74
C GLY A 377 -13.20 4.53 18.31
N ILE A 378 -12.33 4.87 19.25
CA ILE A 378 -10.87 4.92 19.07
C ILE A 378 -10.25 3.67 19.72
N ILE A 379 -9.48 2.93 18.94
CA ILE A 379 -8.99 1.59 19.27
C ILE A 379 -7.47 1.53 19.10
N GLY A 380 -6.75 1.16 20.15
CA GLY A 380 -5.32 0.84 20.10
C GLY A 380 -5.12 -0.67 20.13
N VAL A 381 -4.43 -1.22 19.13
CA VAL A 381 -4.04 -2.63 19.08
C VAL A 381 -2.61 -2.75 19.59
N THR A 382 -2.42 -3.28 20.78
CA THR A 382 -1.10 -3.30 21.45
C THR A 382 -0.34 -4.61 21.25
N GLU A 383 -1.06 -5.68 20.89
CA GLU A 383 -0.54 -7.04 20.68
C GLU A 383 -0.95 -7.61 19.32
N SER A 384 -0.33 -8.71 18.89
CA SER A 384 -0.83 -9.43 17.71
C SER A 384 -2.11 -10.22 18.03
N ILE A 385 -3.18 -9.96 17.29
CA ILE A 385 -4.52 -10.47 17.56
C ILE A 385 -4.95 -11.45 16.47
N SER A 386 -5.28 -12.68 16.87
CA SER A 386 -5.97 -13.64 16.02
C SER A 386 -7.48 -13.41 16.08
N ILE A 387 -8.10 -13.20 14.93
CA ILE A 387 -9.54 -13.03 14.74
C ILE A 387 -10.10 -14.36 14.24
N GLY A 388 -10.61 -15.17 15.18
CA GLY A 388 -11.17 -16.49 14.94
C GLY A 388 -12.69 -16.52 14.75
N ASN A 389 -13.35 -15.36 14.74
CA ASN A 389 -14.78 -15.20 14.52
C ASN A 389 -15.09 -13.85 13.84
N ASP A 390 -16.35 -13.61 13.47
CA ASP A 390 -16.73 -12.39 12.77
C ASP A 390 -16.55 -11.14 13.64
N VAL A 391 -15.81 -10.15 13.13
CA VAL A 391 -15.58 -8.85 13.77
C VAL A 391 -16.13 -7.76 12.88
N VAL A 392 -16.89 -6.85 13.47
CA VAL A 392 -17.41 -5.66 12.80
C VAL A 392 -16.81 -4.41 13.43
N ILE A 393 -16.03 -3.65 12.67
CA ILE A 393 -15.59 -2.31 13.02
C ILE A 393 -16.64 -1.34 12.49
N MET A 394 -17.28 -0.60 13.38
CA MET A 394 -18.34 0.35 13.02
C MET A 394 -17.78 1.54 12.23
N ALA A 395 -18.65 2.13 11.41
CA ALA A 395 -18.31 3.31 10.62
C ALA A 395 -17.77 4.45 11.51
N GLY A 396 -16.78 5.19 11.02
CA GLY A 396 -16.14 6.30 11.75
C GLY A 396 -15.06 5.89 12.77
N ALA A 397 -14.89 4.59 13.04
CA ALA A 397 -13.89 4.12 14.00
C ALA A 397 -12.44 4.43 13.56
N LYS A 398 -11.58 4.72 14.54
CA LYS A 398 -10.13 4.92 14.39
C LYS A 398 -9.41 3.72 15.01
N ILE A 399 -8.53 3.07 14.26
CA ILE A 399 -7.74 1.93 14.72
C ILE A 399 -6.27 2.20 14.50
N ASP A 400 -5.49 2.13 15.57
CA ASP A 400 -4.04 2.24 15.50
C ASP A 400 -3.40 0.92 15.90
N LEU A 401 -2.64 0.35 14.98
CA LEU A 401 -1.72 -0.75 15.27
C LEU A 401 -0.48 -0.14 15.93
N LEU A 402 -0.35 -0.37 17.23
CA LEU A 402 0.75 0.10 18.08
C LEU A 402 1.80 -1.00 18.21
N ASN A 403 2.97 -0.66 18.76
CA ASN A 403 4.07 -1.63 18.95
C ASN A 403 4.33 -2.44 17.67
N GLN A 404 4.71 -3.71 17.78
CA GLN A 404 4.83 -4.64 16.65
C GLN A 404 3.54 -5.50 16.50
N SER A 405 2.37 -4.90 16.73
CA SER A 405 1.07 -5.59 16.67
C SER A 405 0.66 -5.94 15.24
N SER A 406 -0.26 -6.90 15.10
CA SER A 406 -0.86 -7.27 13.83
C SER A 406 -2.29 -7.79 14.04
N LEU A 407 -3.13 -7.69 13.02
CA LEU A 407 -4.44 -8.34 12.99
C LEU A 407 -4.37 -9.53 12.02
N VAL A 408 -4.72 -10.72 12.49
CA VAL A 408 -4.72 -11.95 11.69
C VAL A 408 -6.14 -12.50 11.61
N VAL A 409 -6.78 -12.34 10.44
CA VAL A 409 -8.13 -12.89 10.20
C VAL A 409 -7.99 -14.34 9.77
N GLU A 410 -8.38 -15.25 10.66
CA GLU A 410 -8.24 -16.70 10.44
C GLU A 410 -9.23 -17.22 9.39
N GLU A 411 -8.94 -18.41 8.83
CA GLU A 411 -9.86 -19.08 7.90
C GLU A 411 -11.25 -19.27 8.54
N GLY A 412 -12.29 -18.81 7.82
CA GLY A 412 -13.68 -18.92 8.26
C GLY A 412 -14.19 -17.77 9.14
N ALA A 413 -13.34 -16.80 9.47
CA ALA A 413 -13.73 -15.54 10.11
C ALA A 413 -13.82 -14.40 9.08
N THR A 414 -14.62 -13.38 9.39
CA THR A 414 -14.78 -12.18 8.55
C THR A 414 -14.42 -10.92 9.35
N LEU A 415 -13.55 -10.08 8.79
CA LEU A 415 -13.34 -8.72 9.29
C LEU A 415 -14.14 -7.72 8.43
N THR A 416 -15.15 -7.08 9.01
CA THR A 416 -15.92 -6.02 8.34
C THR A 416 -15.46 -4.67 8.84
N ILE A 417 -14.97 -3.81 7.95
CA ILE A 417 -14.61 -2.42 8.22
C ILE A 417 -15.72 -1.53 7.66
N GLY A 418 -16.39 -0.76 8.51
CA GLY A 418 -17.43 0.17 8.12
C GLY A 418 -16.92 1.39 7.34
N ASP A 419 -17.85 2.21 6.86
CA ASP A 419 -17.51 3.41 6.09
C ASP A 419 -16.77 4.45 6.95
N ASN A 420 -15.98 5.32 6.34
CA ASN A 420 -15.29 6.44 7.02
C ASN A 420 -14.33 6.02 8.15
N CYS A 421 -13.88 4.76 8.19
CA CYS A 421 -12.89 4.30 9.16
C CYS A 421 -11.47 4.78 8.81
N ILE A 422 -10.65 4.97 9.84
CA ILE A 422 -9.22 5.28 9.71
C ILE A 422 -8.44 4.17 10.39
N ILE A 423 -7.53 3.53 9.66
CA ILE A 423 -6.66 2.46 10.14
C ILE A 423 -5.22 2.87 9.94
N ARG A 424 -4.43 2.83 11.01
CA ARG A 424 -3.06 3.32 11.01
C ARG A 424 -2.07 2.33 11.58
N GLY A 425 -0.84 2.35 11.08
CA GLY A 425 0.30 1.67 11.66
C GLY A 425 1.49 2.62 11.75
N ASN A 426 2.41 2.38 12.69
CA ASN A 426 3.59 3.23 12.88
C ASN A 426 4.91 2.55 12.48
N ASN A 427 4.88 1.28 12.06
CA ASN A 427 6.07 0.58 11.58
C ASN A 427 5.75 -0.59 10.64
N LEU A 428 6.79 -1.12 9.99
CA LEU A 428 6.68 -2.18 8.99
C LEU A 428 6.19 -3.54 9.50
N GLU A 429 6.27 -3.82 10.81
CA GLU A 429 5.74 -5.06 11.40
C GLU A 429 4.21 -4.95 11.62
N ASN A 430 3.67 -3.73 11.73
CA ASN A 430 2.22 -3.54 11.76
C ASN A 430 1.59 -4.01 10.46
N SER A 431 0.62 -4.91 10.56
CA SER A 431 -0.01 -5.51 9.40
C SER A 431 -1.40 -6.06 9.69
N ILE A 432 -2.21 -6.13 8.64
CA ILE A 432 -3.48 -6.86 8.62
C ILE A 432 -3.31 -8.01 7.63
N ASN A 433 -3.39 -9.24 8.13
CA ASN A 433 -3.21 -10.46 7.35
C ASN A 433 -4.52 -11.23 7.30
N VAL A 434 -5.09 -11.40 6.11
CA VAL A 434 -6.43 -11.97 5.92
C VAL A 434 -6.32 -13.34 5.26
N TYR A 435 -6.54 -14.40 6.03
CA TYR A 435 -6.72 -15.77 5.54
C TYR A 435 -8.20 -16.15 5.42
N GLY A 436 -9.07 -15.53 6.22
CA GLY A 436 -10.53 -15.58 6.11
C GLY A 436 -11.08 -14.65 5.04
N ASP A 437 -12.06 -13.83 5.42
CA ASP A 437 -12.69 -12.82 4.57
C ASP A 437 -12.52 -11.40 5.13
N ILE A 438 -12.54 -10.40 4.26
CA ILE A 438 -12.52 -8.99 4.62
C ILE A 438 -13.51 -8.21 3.75
N VAL A 439 -14.34 -7.41 4.40
CA VAL A 439 -15.26 -6.47 3.75
C VAL A 439 -14.87 -5.06 4.16
N ILE A 440 -14.65 -4.17 3.20
CA ILE A 440 -14.26 -2.78 3.44
C ILE A 440 -15.35 -1.87 2.88
N GLY A 441 -15.86 -0.98 3.73
CA GLY A 441 -16.84 0.05 3.37
C GLY A 441 -16.24 1.17 2.52
N ASP A 442 -17.06 2.17 2.23
CA ASP A 442 -16.65 3.33 1.45
C ASP A 442 -15.84 4.32 2.32
N ASP A 443 -14.96 5.11 1.68
CA ASP A 443 -14.24 6.21 2.32
C ASP A 443 -13.33 5.78 3.49
N VAL A 444 -12.75 4.58 3.39
CA VAL A 444 -11.83 4.02 4.39
C VAL A 444 -10.38 4.45 4.09
N ILE A 445 -9.66 4.87 5.12
CA ILE A 445 -8.27 5.34 5.02
C ILE A 445 -7.34 4.37 5.74
N PHE A 446 -6.36 3.83 5.03
CA PHE A 446 -5.20 3.13 5.56
C PHE A 446 -3.98 4.06 5.46
N THR A 447 -3.44 4.52 6.59
CA THR A 447 -2.34 5.51 6.59
C THR A 447 -1.23 5.21 7.60
N GLY A 448 -0.04 5.75 7.39
CA GLY A 448 1.01 5.76 8.40
C GLY A 448 0.74 6.75 9.54
N ILE A 449 1.13 6.42 10.76
CA ILE A 449 1.25 7.40 11.87
C ILE A 449 2.53 8.22 11.63
N ASP A 450 2.45 9.55 11.76
CA ASP A 450 3.57 10.48 11.53
C ASP A 450 4.26 10.37 10.15
N ASN A 451 3.53 9.90 9.14
CA ASN A 451 4.02 9.58 7.79
C ASN A 451 5.06 8.43 7.74
N GLU A 452 5.08 7.56 8.76
CA GLU A 452 5.90 6.34 8.73
C GLU A 452 5.24 5.26 7.86
N ALA A 453 6.05 4.50 7.12
CA ALA A 453 5.55 3.39 6.33
C ALA A 453 5.25 2.17 7.22
N TRP A 454 4.16 1.45 6.90
CA TRP A 454 3.76 0.25 7.64
C TRP A 454 3.45 -0.95 6.72
N GLY A 455 3.33 -2.14 7.30
CA GLY A 455 3.19 -3.40 6.58
C GLY A 455 1.91 -3.51 5.75
N GLY A 456 0.85 -2.81 6.16
CA GLY A 456 -0.38 -2.63 5.40
C GLY A 456 -1.28 -3.86 5.36
N LEU A 457 -2.04 -4.02 4.27
CA LEU A 457 -3.07 -5.04 4.10
C LEU A 457 -2.58 -6.17 3.18
N SER A 458 -2.61 -7.41 3.68
CA SER A 458 -2.28 -8.62 2.94
C SER A 458 -3.44 -9.61 2.93
N ILE A 459 -3.97 -9.92 1.75
CA ILE A 459 -5.08 -10.86 1.52
C ILE A 459 -4.53 -12.14 0.90
N HIS A 460 -4.89 -13.29 1.47
CA HIS A 460 -4.34 -14.60 1.14
C HIS A 460 -5.41 -15.63 0.73
N ASN A 461 -6.62 -15.20 0.38
CA ASN A 461 -7.74 -16.08 0.06
C ASN A 461 -8.04 -16.14 -1.44
N GLU A 462 -7.47 -17.14 -2.13
CA GLU A 462 -7.63 -17.40 -3.57
C GLU A 462 -9.07 -17.69 -4.04
N ALA A 463 -10.02 -17.91 -3.15
CA ALA A 463 -11.37 -18.36 -3.48
C ALA A 463 -12.45 -17.28 -3.38
N LEU A 464 -12.08 -16.06 -2.98
CA LEU A 464 -13.01 -14.96 -2.78
C LEU A 464 -12.72 -13.79 -3.73
N GLU A 465 -13.76 -12.99 -3.96
CA GLU A 465 -13.72 -11.77 -4.75
C GLU A 465 -13.83 -10.55 -3.82
N TYR A 466 -13.07 -9.51 -4.12
CA TYR A 466 -13.04 -8.28 -3.32
C TYR A 466 -13.34 -7.06 -4.19
N ASP A 467 -14.16 -6.15 -3.68
CA ASP A 467 -14.48 -4.87 -4.32
C ASP A 467 -14.22 -3.75 -3.33
N PHE A 468 -13.23 -2.91 -3.64
CA PHE A 468 -12.89 -1.73 -2.86
C PHE A 468 -13.27 -0.47 -3.64
N SER A 469 -14.12 0.34 -3.03
CA SER A 469 -14.60 1.59 -3.59
C SER A 469 -14.21 2.75 -2.68
N ASN A 470 -13.59 3.78 -3.24
CA ASN A 470 -13.17 4.99 -2.50
C ASN A 470 -12.25 4.68 -1.29
N VAL A 471 -11.33 3.72 -1.44
CA VAL A 471 -10.37 3.35 -0.38
C VAL A 471 -9.03 4.05 -0.61
N TYR A 472 -8.44 4.57 0.46
CA TYR A 472 -7.20 5.33 0.45
C TYR A 472 -6.08 4.55 1.13
N PHE A 473 -4.96 4.36 0.43
CA PHE A 473 -3.75 3.76 0.96
C PHE A 473 -2.62 4.80 0.90
N ASP A 474 -2.19 5.32 2.04
CA ASP A 474 -1.04 6.23 2.14
C ASP A 474 0.05 5.62 3.04
N HIS A 475 1.29 5.58 2.56
CA HIS A 475 2.40 4.91 3.26
C HIS A 475 2.07 3.44 3.65
N CYS A 476 1.13 2.82 2.93
CA CYS A 476 0.53 1.52 3.23
C CYS A 476 0.50 0.65 1.96
N ASN A 477 1.03 -0.57 2.04
CA ASN A 477 1.00 -1.49 0.91
C ASN A 477 -0.29 -2.32 0.89
N LEU A 478 -0.73 -2.67 -0.32
CA LEU A 478 -1.78 -3.68 -0.53
C LEU A 478 -1.18 -4.87 -1.28
N SER A 479 -1.24 -6.05 -0.68
CA SER A 479 -0.91 -7.31 -1.32
C SER A 479 -2.14 -8.20 -1.35
N SER A 480 -2.53 -8.73 -2.51
CA SER A 480 -3.69 -9.62 -2.60
C SER A 480 -3.42 -10.82 -3.50
N ILE A 481 -3.88 -11.98 -3.00
CA ILE A 481 -4.05 -13.22 -3.73
C ILE A 481 -5.53 -13.62 -3.57
N SER A 482 -6.31 -13.49 -4.64
CA SER A 482 -7.77 -13.65 -4.62
C SER A 482 -8.34 -14.06 -5.97
N GLU A 483 -9.59 -14.53 -6.04
CA GLU A 483 -10.25 -14.88 -7.31
C GLU A 483 -10.40 -13.65 -8.21
N SER A 484 -10.82 -12.53 -7.62
CA SER A 484 -10.83 -11.22 -8.27
C SER A 484 -10.64 -10.08 -7.28
N LEU A 485 -10.02 -9.00 -7.73
CA LEU A 485 -9.93 -7.73 -7.01
C LEU A 485 -10.39 -6.59 -7.92
N THR A 486 -11.40 -5.84 -7.47
CA THR A 486 -11.89 -4.63 -8.12
C THR A 486 -11.54 -3.42 -7.26
N LEU A 487 -10.92 -2.40 -7.87
CA LEU A 487 -10.53 -1.15 -7.24
C LEU A 487 -11.16 0.00 -8.03
N THR A 488 -12.11 0.72 -7.41
CA THR A 488 -12.84 1.82 -8.03
C THR A 488 -12.64 3.11 -7.24
N ASN A 489 -12.14 4.16 -7.90
CA ASN A 489 -11.84 5.45 -7.27
C ASN A 489 -10.89 5.34 -6.06
N CYS A 490 -10.02 4.33 -6.01
CA CYS A 490 -9.05 4.18 -4.92
C CYS A 490 -7.83 5.07 -5.14
N SER A 491 -7.12 5.40 -4.05
CA SER A 491 -5.88 6.16 -4.10
C SER A 491 -4.75 5.43 -3.41
N PHE A 492 -3.57 5.45 -4.03
CA PHE A 492 -2.34 4.88 -3.50
C PHE A 492 -1.28 5.96 -3.48
N GLU A 493 -0.81 6.35 -2.30
CA GLU A 493 0.23 7.35 -2.08
C GLU A 493 1.40 6.73 -1.31
N ASN A 494 2.62 6.89 -1.82
CA ASN A 494 3.83 6.28 -1.24
C ASN A 494 3.70 4.76 -0.98
N ALA A 495 2.94 4.07 -1.84
CA ALA A 495 2.46 2.72 -1.62
C ALA A 495 2.84 1.76 -2.75
N LEU A 496 2.71 0.46 -2.49
CA LEU A 496 2.87 -0.59 -3.49
C LEU A 496 1.65 -1.51 -3.49
N LEU A 497 1.00 -1.60 -4.65
CA LEU A 497 -0.02 -2.59 -4.93
C LEU A 497 0.61 -3.82 -5.60
N LYS A 498 0.57 -4.96 -4.92
CA LYS A 498 0.92 -6.27 -5.45
C LYS A 498 -0.32 -7.13 -5.61
N TYR A 499 -0.56 -7.61 -6.82
CA TYR A 499 -1.60 -8.58 -7.06
C TYR A 499 -1.01 -9.83 -7.69
N GLN A 500 -1.35 -10.98 -7.14
CA GLN A 500 -0.92 -12.26 -7.67
C GLN A 500 -2.12 -13.16 -7.81
N PHE A 501 -2.27 -13.76 -8.99
CA PHE A 501 -3.39 -14.67 -9.31
C PHE A 501 -4.77 -13.98 -9.35
N GLY A 502 -5.67 -14.44 -10.23
CA GLY A 502 -7.05 -13.92 -10.34
C GLY A 502 -7.22 -12.73 -11.29
N ASP A 503 -8.45 -12.24 -11.40
CA ASP A 503 -8.80 -11.10 -12.26
C ASP A 503 -8.66 -9.75 -11.50
N LEU A 504 -7.90 -8.81 -12.07
CA LEU A 504 -7.77 -7.45 -11.51
C LEU A 504 -8.49 -6.42 -12.36
N PHE A 505 -9.33 -5.61 -11.73
CA PHE A 505 -9.96 -4.44 -12.34
C PHE A 505 -9.57 -3.19 -11.54
N VAL A 506 -8.94 -2.21 -12.20
CA VAL A 506 -8.60 -0.90 -11.64
C VAL A 506 -9.25 0.17 -12.49
N ASP A 507 -10.20 0.92 -11.93
CA ASP A 507 -10.91 2.01 -12.60
C ASP A 507 -10.82 3.31 -11.77
N ALA A 508 -10.64 4.41 -12.49
CA ALA A 508 -10.67 5.77 -11.95
C ALA A 508 -9.77 6.01 -10.73
N SER A 509 -8.69 5.24 -10.59
CA SER A 509 -7.83 5.22 -9.40
C SER A 509 -6.56 6.06 -9.57
N GLU A 510 -5.97 6.50 -8.47
CA GLU A 510 -4.79 7.39 -8.45
C GLU A 510 -3.60 6.68 -7.79
N PHE A 511 -2.42 6.81 -8.39
CA PHE A 511 -1.15 6.27 -7.89
C PHE A 511 -0.11 7.40 -7.87
N ILE A 512 0.24 7.88 -6.68
CA ILE A 512 1.17 8.99 -6.45
C ILE A 512 2.39 8.47 -5.71
N ASN A 513 3.57 8.53 -6.34
CA ASN A 513 4.77 7.84 -5.87
C ASN A 513 4.50 6.36 -5.52
N ALA A 514 3.55 5.74 -6.24
CA ALA A 514 3.05 4.40 -5.97
C ALA A 514 3.11 3.52 -7.22
N THR A 515 3.24 2.21 -7.05
CA THR A 515 3.46 1.27 -8.16
C THR A 515 2.46 0.12 -8.14
N LEU A 516 2.02 -0.30 -9.32
CA LEU A 516 1.20 -1.49 -9.53
C LEU A 516 2.02 -2.65 -10.13
N LYS A 517 2.08 -3.78 -9.42
CA LYS A 517 2.75 -5.01 -9.88
C LYS A 517 1.79 -6.17 -9.86
N VAL A 518 1.56 -6.77 -11.03
CA VAL A 518 0.75 -7.97 -11.17
C VAL A 518 1.55 -9.15 -11.71
N ASN A 519 1.34 -10.33 -11.12
CA ASN A 519 2.01 -11.56 -11.52
C ASN A 519 1.06 -12.76 -11.57
N ASN A 520 1.06 -13.51 -12.68
CA ASN A 520 0.28 -14.75 -12.83
C ASN A 520 1.18 -15.94 -13.24
N PRO A 521 2.03 -16.45 -12.32
CA PRO A 521 2.93 -17.56 -12.64
C PRO A 521 2.19 -18.89 -12.87
N SER A 522 0.89 -18.96 -12.51
CA SER A 522 0.10 -20.19 -12.59
C SER A 522 -0.37 -20.53 -14.02
N GLY A 523 -0.36 -19.56 -14.93
CA GLY A 523 -0.88 -19.72 -16.29
C GLY A 523 -2.40 -19.92 -16.36
N ARG A 524 -3.13 -19.65 -15.26
CA ARG A 524 -4.59 -19.64 -15.25
C ARG A 524 -5.11 -18.54 -16.18
N ARG A 525 -6.29 -18.76 -16.77
CA ARG A 525 -6.98 -17.75 -17.56
C ARG A 525 -7.43 -16.64 -16.61
N SER A 526 -6.67 -15.56 -16.61
CA SER A 526 -6.93 -14.38 -15.79
C SER A 526 -6.68 -13.11 -16.60
N ARG A 527 -7.33 -12.01 -16.21
CA ARG A 527 -7.33 -10.74 -16.92
C ARG A 527 -6.96 -9.58 -16.00
N VAL A 528 -6.27 -8.59 -16.56
CA VAL A 528 -5.95 -7.33 -15.85
C VAL A 528 -6.46 -6.16 -16.66
N ASP A 529 -7.39 -5.40 -16.12
CA ASP A 529 -7.90 -4.17 -16.71
C ASP A 529 -7.49 -2.97 -15.84
N ILE A 530 -6.81 -2.01 -16.45
CA ILE A 530 -6.37 -0.76 -15.80
C ILE A 530 -6.88 0.38 -16.66
N VAL A 531 -7.91 1.07 -16.20
CA VAL A 531 -8.62 2.07 -16.98
C VAL A 531 -8.84 3.38 -16.23
N ASN A 532 -8.88 4.49 -16.97
CA ASN A 532 -9.19 5.84 -16.46
C ASN A 532 -8.36 6.30 -15.24
N SER A 533 -7.18 5.72 -15.05
CA SER A 533 -6.37 5.87 -13.83
C SER A 533 -5.14 6.76 -14.06
N ASN A 534 -4.56 7.26 -12.97
CA ASN A 534 -3.41 8.15 -13.00
C ASN A 534 -2.22 7.55 -12.25
N PHE A 535 -1.01 7.66 -12.82
CA PHE A 535 0.23 7.17 -12.25
C PHE A 535 1.31 8.25 -12.38
N GLN A 536 1.79 8.78 -11.25
CA GLN A 536 2.74 9.89 -11.26
C GLN A 536 3.78 9.87 -10.14
N GLY A 537 4.91 10.53 -10.37
CA GLY A 537 5.86 10.90 -9.33
C GLY A 537 6.60 9.72 -8.69
N ILE A 538 6.65 8.57 -9.35
CA ILE A 538 7.34 7.39 -8.83
C ILE A 538 8.84 7.65 -8.82
N THR A 539 9.40 7.78 -7.62
CA THR A 539 10.83 8.07 -7.45
C THR A 539 11.71 6.82 -7.45
N SER A 540 11.11 5.66 -7.19
CA SER A 540 11.81 4.37 -7.19
C SER A 540 12.20 3.95 -8.61
N SER A 541 13.25 3.12 -8.73
CA SER A 541 13.63 2.51 -10.02
C SER A 541 12.74 1.31 -10.34
N THR A 542 11.42 1.50 -10.35
CA THR A 542 10.44 0.47 -10.69
C THR A 542 9.39 1.03 -11.64
N PRO A 543 8.90 0.22 -12.61
CA PRO A 543 7.89 0.68 -13.56
C PRO A 543 6.58 1.06 -12.88
N ALA A 544 5.83 2.01 -13.44
CA ALA A 544 4.54 2.42 -12.88
C ALA A 544 3.52 1.27 -12.90
N ILE A 545 3.41 0.60 -14.05
CA ILE A 545 2.61 -0.60 -14.25
C ILE A 545 3.52 -1.73 -14.70
N LYS A 546 3.58 -2.82 -13.94
CA LYS A 546 4.29 -4.04 -14.32
C LYS A 546 3.35 -5.22 -14.39
N ILE A 547 3.21 -5.81 -15.59
CA ILE A 547 2.40 -7.00 -15.83
C ILE A 547 3.32 -8.17 -16.19
N THR A 548 3.22 -9.27 -15.44
CA THR A 548 4.02 -10.49 -15.61
C THR A 548 3.12 -11.71 -15.78
N ALA A 549 3.32 -12.48 -16.85
CA ALA A 549 2.68 -13.78 -17.08
C ALA A 549 1.13 -13.78 -17.20
N TYR A 550 0.49 -12.62 -17.37
CA TYR A 550 -0.96 -12.53 -17.56
C TYR A 550 -1.35 -12.76 -19.02
N PRO A 551 -2.32 -13.66 -19.31
CA PRO A 551 -2.68 -14.01 -20.69
C PRO A 551 -3.53 -12.96 -21.41
N VAL A 552 -4.21 -12.07 -20.67
CA VAL A 552 -5.12 -11.03 -21.17
C VAL A 552 -4.92 -9.76 -20.34
N PHE A 553 -4.86 -8.59 -20.99
CA PHE A 553 -4.82 -7.31 -20.29
C PHE A 553 -5.41 -6.17 -21.12
N ASN A 554 -5.94 -5.15 -20.47
CA ASN A 554 -6.36 -3.91 -21.12
C ASN A 554 -5.87 -2.71 -20.31
N ILE A 555 -5.01 -1.89 -20.91
CA ILE A 555 -4.52 -0.64 -20.31
C ILE A 555 -5.08 0.51 -21.14
N ALA A 556 -6.12 1.20 -20.65
CA ALA A 556 -6.81 2.20 -21.45
C ALA A 556 -7.14 3.52 -20.74
N ASN A 557 -7.03 4.64 -21.45
CA ASN A 557 -7.39 5.97 -20.95
C ASN A 557 -6.67 6.40 -19.66
N ASN A 558 -5.44 5.93 -19.44
CA ASN A 558 -4.64 6.29 -18.26
C ASN A 558 -3.70 7.47 -18.52
N TYR A 559 -3.36 8.19 -17.46
CA TYR A 559 -2.29 9.20 -17.44
C TYR A 559 -1.10 8.62 -16.70
N ILE A 560 0.06 8.48 -17.35
CA ILE A 560 1.26 7.87 -16.75
C ILE A 560 2.46 8.77 -17.03
N TYR A 561 2.90 9.54 -16.01
CA TYR A 561 3.92 10.56 -16.22
C TYR A 561 4.85 10.82 -15.05
N ASP A 562 5.98 11.47 -15.34
CA ASP A 562 6.99 11.90 -14.36
C ASP A 562 7.51 10.77 -13.44
N ASN A 563 7.73 9.57 -14.00
CA ASN A 563 8.23 8.42 -13.26
C ASN A 563 9.72 8.14 -13.54
N ASN A 564 10.43 7.66 -12.52
CA ASN A 564 11.88 7.40 -12.59
C ASN A 564 12.28 6.11 -13.34
N ASP A 565 11.31 5.31 -13.79
CA ASP A 565 11.53 4.13 -14.63
C ASP A 565 10.60 4.17 -15.85
N SER A 566 10.04 3.03 -16.24
CA SER A 566 9.18 2.84 -17.40
C SER A 566 7.72 3.01 -17.00
N ALA A 567 6.89 3.54 -17.89
CA ALA A 567 5.46 3.65 -17.61
C ALA A 567 4.79 2.27 -17.59
N ILE A 568 4.88 1.53 -18.69
CA ILE A 568 4.30 0.18 -18.80
C ILE A 568 5.43 -0.83 -19.07
N TYR A 569 5.46 -1.90 -18.28
CA TYR A 569 6.43 -2.99 -18.41
C TYR A 569 5.71 -4.34 -18.52
N LEU A 570 5.81 -4.97 -19.69
CA LEU A 570 5.23 -6.28 -19.99
C LEU A 570 6.32 -7.35 -20.07
N TYR A 571 6.11 -8.46 -19.37
CA TYR A 571 7.03 -9.61 -19.36
C TYR A 571 6.25 -10.91 -19.39
N GLU A 572 6.49 -11.75 -20.40
CA GLU A 572 5.75 -13.01 -20.59
C GLU A 572 4.22 -12.80 -20.62
N ALA A 573 3.76 -11.62 -21.02
CA ALA A 573 2.36 -11.22 -20.95
C ALA A 573 1.68 -11.28 -22.32
N GLY A 574 0.37 -11.52 -22.34
CA GLY A 574 -0.37 -11.79 -23.57
C GLY A 574 -0.05 -13.17 -24.15
N GLY A 575 -0.89 -13.65 -25.06
CA GLY A 575 -0.65 -14.94 -25.75
C GLY A 575 -1.88 -15.84 -25.87
N CYS A 576 -3.03 -15.44 -25.32
CA CYS A 576 -4.28 -16.13 -25.60
C CYS A 576 -4.84 -15.67 -26.97
N TYR A 577 -4.72 -16.52 -27.99
CA TYR A 577 -5.26 -16.25 -29.33
C TYR A 577 -6.77 -15.95 -29.28
N GLY A 578 -7.18 -14.82 -29.87
CA GLY A 578 -8.57 -14.38 -29.94
C GLY A 578 -9.04 -13.48 -28.79
N LEU A 579 -8.18 -13.18 -27.80
CA LEU A 579 -8.48 -12.25 -26.72
C LEU A 579 -7.58 -11.00 -26.79
N GLU A 580 -8.12 -9.87 -26.35
CA GLU A 580 -7.50 -8.56 -26.46
C GLU A 580 -6.38 -8.36 -25.41
N HIS A 581 -5.26 -7.77 -25.85
CA HIS A 581 -4.10 -7.40 -25.03
C HIS A 581 -3.67 -5.99 -25.42
N ASN A 582 -4.47 -5.01 -25.00
CA ASN A 582 -4.49 -3.67 -25.60
C ASN A 582 -3.82 -2.61 -24.71
N ILE A 583 -3.14 -1.67 -25.37
CA ILE A 583 -2.73 -0.37 -24.81
C ILE A 583 -3.37 0.71 -25.69
N SER A 584 -4.36 1.45 -25.19
CA SER A 584 -5.15 2.40 -26.00
C SER A 584 -5.58 3.67 -25.26
N GLY A 585 -5.58 4.82 -25.94
CA GLY A 585 -6.04 6.10 -25.37
C GLY A 585 -5.23 6.62 -24.17
N ASN A 586 -4.03 6.10 -23.90
CA ASN A 586 -3.22 6.50 -22.75
C ASN A 586 -2.34 7.72 -23.07
N GLU A 587 -2.11 8.57 -22.08
CA GLU A 587 -1.11 9.63 -22.11
C GLU A 587 0.10 9.22 -21.27
N ILE A 588 1.20 8.86 -21.95
CA ILE A 588 2.42 8.31 -21.37
C ILE A 588 3.57 9.28 -21.64
N THR A 589 3.93 10.10 -20.65
CA THR A 589 4.93 11.15 -20.87
C THR A 589 5.96 11.35 -19.77
N HIS A 590 7.14 11.87 -20.09
CA HIS A 590 8.15 12.26 -19.09
C HIS A 590 8.63 11.11 -18.18
N ASN A 591 8.61 9.86 -18.65
CA ASN A 591 9.16 8.72 -17.92
C ASN A 591 10.66 8.56 -18.24
N LEU A 592 11.51 8.38 -17.22
CA LEU A 592 12.98 8.38 -17.38
C LEU A 592 13.53 7.21 -18.22
N ARG A 593 12.75 6.14 -18.43
CA ARG A 593 13.14 5.02 -19.30
C ARG A 593 12.23 4.87 -20.50
N TYR A 594 11.24 4.01 -20.44
CA TYR A 594 10.44 3.61 -21.60
C TYR A 594 8.99 4.04 -21.39
N GLY A 595 8.33 4.51 -22.44
CA GLY A 595 6.87 4.62 -22.42
C GLY A 595 6.24 3.23 -22.28
N VAL A 596 6.59 2.33 -23.19
CA VAL A 596 6.17 0.92 -23.15
C VAL A 596 7.37 0.01 -23.37
N PHE A 597 7.61 -0.92 -22.45
CA PHE A 597 8.59 -1.98 -22.57
C PHE A 597 7.91 -3.34 -22.70
N VAL A 598 8.36 -4.13 -23.68
CA VAL A 598 7.75 -5.43 -24.05
C VAL A 598 8.83 -6.48 -24.15
N TYR A 599 8.70 -7.58 -23.40
CA TYR A 599 9.64 -8.69 -23.43
C TYR A 599 8.92 -10.03 -23.51
N HIS A 600 9.19 -10.81 -24.55
CA HIS A 600 8.53 -12.09 -24.85
C HIS A 600 7.01 -12.05 -24.60
N SER A 601 6.36 -11.03 -25.16
CA SER A 601 4.96 -10.73 -24.86
C SER A 601 4.15 -10.43 -26.13
N TYR A 602 2.83 -10.54 -26.04
CA TYR A 602 1.88 -10.21 -27.11
C TYR A 602 1.15 -8.92 -26.73
N VAL A 603 1.22 -7.89 -27.58
CA VAL A 603 0.63 -6.56 -27.28
C VAL A 603 0.13 -5.85 -28.53
N ASN A 604 -1.06 -5.23 -28.41
CA ASN A 604 -1.64 -4.32 -29.40
C ASN A 604 -1.61 -2.88 -28.86
N VAL A 605 -0.68 -2.07 -29.36
CA VAL A 605 -0.66 -0.63 -29.10
C VAL A 605 -1.52 0.06 -30.15
N SER A 606 -2.71 0.51 -29.76
CA SER A 606 -3.77 0.88 -30.70
C SER A 606 -4.51 2.16 -30.34
N ASN A 607 -5.28 2.69 -31.29
CA ASN A 607 -6.07 3.92 -31.15
C ASN A 607 -5.18 5.14 -30.87
N ASP A 608 -5.54 5.99 -29.92
CA ASP A 608 -5.06 7.37 -29.75
C ASP A 608 -4.16 7.56 -28.52
N ASN A 609 -3.16 6.70 -28.33
CA ASN A 609 -2.15 6.92 -27.29
C ASN A 609 -1.27 8.14 -27.61
N MET A 610 -0.89 8.90 -26.58
CA MET A 610 0.20 9.88 -26.63
C MET A 610 1.39 9.37 -25.83
N ILE A 611 2.40 8.84 -26.52
CA ILE A 611 3.65 8.32 -25.94
C ILE A 611 4.79 9.28 -26.28
N ALA A 612 5.07 10.23 -25.40
CA ALA A 612 5.97 11.34 -25.72
C ALA A 612 6.89 11.77 -24.58
N TYR A 613 8.05 12.36 -24.87
CA TYR A 613 8.96 12.88 -23.84
C TYR A 613 9.50 11.83 -22.86
N ASN A 614 9.45 10.54 -23.20
CA ASN A 614 10.13 9.48 -22.46
C ASN A 614 11.55 9.32 -23.00
N ASN A 615 12.42 8.53 -22.34
CA ASN A 615 13.75 8.27 -22.92
C ASN A 615 13.68 7.43 -24.20
N LYS A 616 12.79 6.42 -24.28
CA LYS A 616 12.29 5.83 -25.54
C LYS A 616 10.78 5.70 -25.48
N GLY A 617 10.10 5.78 -26.63
CA GLY A 617 8.65 5.58 -26.71
C GLY A 617 8.29 4.12 -26.44
N ILE A 618 8.53 3.23 -27.42
CA ILE A 618 8.24 1.79 -27.32
C ILE A 618 9.50 0.97 -27.55
N LEU A 619 9.80 0.02 -26.65
CA LEU A 619 10.90 -0.93 -26.79
C LEU A 619 10.37 -2.38 -26.72
N GLY A 620 10.58 -3.17 -27.76
CA GLY A 620 10.23 -4.60 -27.77
C GLY A 620 11.42 -5.53 -27.97
N MET A 621 11.47 -6.63 -27.22
CA MET A 621 12.60 -7.56 -27.18
C MET A 621 12.15 -9.02 -27.04
N HIS A 622 13.05 -9.93 -27.41
CA HIS A 622 12.98 -11.37 -27.17
C HIS A 622 11.71 -12.04 -27.71
N ASN A 623 11.54 -12.06 -29.04
CA ASN A 623 10.43 -12.72 -29.74
C ASN A 623 9.04 -12.22 -29.31
N SER A 624 8.91 -10.93 -28.98
CA SER A 624 7.60 -10.34 -28.69
C SER A 624 6.76 -10.20 -29.95
N ASN A 625 5.45 -10.44 -29.85
CA ASN A 625 4.50 -10.19 -30.93
C ASN A 625 3.80 -8.85 -30.72
N ILE A 626 4.16 -7.86 -31.54
CA ILE A 626 3.75 -6.48 -31.34
C ILE A 626 2.96 -6.00 -32.55
N LYS A 627 1.82 -5.36 -32.29
CA LYS A 627 1.03 -4.61 -33.27
C LYS A 627 0.97 -3.14 -32.87
N ILE A 628 1.26 -2.24 -33.80
CA ILE A 628 1.16 -0.80 -33.59
C ILE A 628 0.24 -0.20 -34.66
N ARG A 629 -0.99 0.14 -34.28
CA ARG A 629 -1.98 0.70 -35.21
C ARG A 629 -2.59 1.96 -34.62
N GLY A 630 -2.22 3.10 -35.17
CA GLY A 630 -2.85 4.34 -34.78
C GLY A 630 -4.27 4.51 -35.31
N ASN A 631 -4.98 5.48 -34.75
CA ASN A 631 -6.27 5.92 -35.25
C ASN A 631 -6.07 6.64 -36.61
N ASP A 632 -6.85 6.26 -37.62
CA ASP A 632 -6.86 6.91 -38.94
C ASP A 632 -7.67 8.23 -38.92
N GLY A 633 -8.37 8.51 -37.82
CA GLY A 633 -9.04 9.77 -37.48
C GLY A 633 -8.46 10.48 -36.25
N VAL A 634 -8.98 11.68 -35.95
CA VAL A 634 -8.60 12.45 -34.76
C VAL A 634 -9.38 11.91 -33.55
N PRO A 635 -8.76 11.76 -32.36
CA PRO A 635 -7.33 11.95 -32.04
C PRO A 635 -6.43 10.82 -32.58
N TYR A 636 -5.19 11.16 -32.93
CA TYR A 636 -4.21 10.26 -33.55
C TYR A 636 -3.33 9.56 -32.52
N GLN A 637 -2.74 8.41 -32.86
CA GLN A 637 -1.64 7.86 -32.07
C GLN A 637 -0.38 8.68 -32.27
N GLN A 638 0.14 9.25 -31.20
CA GLN A 638 1.33 10.06 -31.19
C GLN A 638 2.44 9.33 -30.45
N ILE A 639 3.54 9.05 -31.15
CA ILE A 639 4.76 8.51 -30.56
C ILE A 639 5.87 9.45 -30.99
N SER A 640 6.17 10.42 -30.12
CA SER A 640 6.85 11.65 -30.55
C SER A 640 7.76 12.23 -29.46
N HIS A 641 8.85 12.90 -29.85
CA HIS A 641 9.71 13.65 -28.93
C HIS A 641 10.26 12.78 -27.79
N ASN A 642 10.49 11.50 -28.05
CA ASN A 642 11.16 10.63 -27.08
C ASN A 642 12.68 10.74 -27.26
N PHE A 643 13.43 10.90 -26.18
CA PHE A 643 14.82 11.39 -26.19
C PHE A 643 15.84 10.60 -27.04
N THR A 644 15.55 9.33 -27.36
CA THR A 644 16.46 8.50 -28.18
C THR A 644 15.76 7.81 -29.34
N GLU A 645 14.71 7.03 -29.10
CA GLU A 645 13.93 6.43 -30.18
C GLU A 645 12.44 6.50 -29.88
N GLU A 646 11.66 6.81 -30.92
CA GLU A 646 10.20 6.70 -30.85
C GLU A 646 9.80 5.24 -30.69
N ILE A 647 10.36 4.37 -31.54
CA ILE A 647 10.20 2.93 -31.41
C ILE A 647 11.52 2.19 -31.70
N ALA A 648 11.80 1.15 -30.92
CA ALA A 648 12.99 0.33 -31.06
C ALA A 648 12.67 -1.15 -30.78
N PHE A 649 13.20 -2.06 -31.61
CA PHE A 649 12.96 -3.50 -31.47
C PHE A 649 14.21 -4.31 -31.78
N ASP A 650 14.36 -5.50 -31.19
CA ASP A 650 15.19 -6.52 -31.83
C ASP A 650 14.47 -7.15 -33.03
N HIS A 651 15.23 -7.76 -33.94
CA HIS A 651 14.67 -8.27 -35.19
C HIS A 651 13.54 -9.28 -34.99
N SER A 652 13.60 -10.10 -33.94
CA SER A 652 12.57 -11.10 -33.68
C SER A 652 11.31 -10.54 -33.04
N SER A 653 11.34 -9.28 -32.59
CA SER A 653 10.22 -8.58 -31.95
C SER A 653 9.72 -7.38 -32.75
N PHE A 654 10.19 -7.20 -34.00
CA PHE A 654 9.75 -6.07 -34.81
C PHE A 654 8.24 -6.19 -35.08
N PRO A 655 7.46 -5.09 -34.97
CA PRO A 655 6.01 -5.13 -35.11
C PRO A 655 5.55 -5.79 -36.41
N THR A 656 4.51 -6.63 -36.31
CA THR A 656 3.91 -7.31 -37.47
C THR A 656 3.12 -6.33 -38.35
N TYR A 657 2.65 -5.23 -37.74
CA TYR A 657 1.92 -4.13 -38.36
C TYR A 657 2.28 -2.82 -37.64
N CYS A 658 2.58 -1.77 -38.39
CA CYS A 658 2.99 -0.47 -37.87
C CYS A 658 2.49 0.66 -38.79
N HIS A 659 1.20 1.02 -38.75
CA HIS A 659 0.60 2.06 -39.60
C HIS A 659 -0.21 3.07 -38.77
N TYR A 660 -0.48 4.23 -39.38
CA TYR A 660 -1.32 5.32 -38.86
C TYR A 660 -0.79 5.98 -37.57
N ASN A 661 0.51 5.90 -37.36
CA ASN A 661 1.17 6.53 -36.22
C ASN A 661 1.79 7.87 -36.63
N TRP A 662 1.74 8.81 -35.70
CA TRP A 662 2.44 10.08 -35.79
C TRP A 662 3.80 9.97 -35.10
N PHE A 663 4.84 9.74 -35.91
CA PHE A 663 6.26 9.74 -35.51
C PHE A 663 6.93 11.07 -35.87
N VAL A 664 6.87 12.05 -34.96
CA VAL A 664 7.57 13.32 -35.14
C VAL A 664 8.49 13.57 -33.97
N ASP A 665 9.73 13.90 -34.30
CA ASP A 665 10.69 14.42 -33.35
C ASP A 665 11.33 15.68 -33.92
N ASN A 666 11.79 16.58 -33.05
CA ASN A 666 12.58 17.75 -33.41
C ASN A 666 14.09 17.52 -33.22
N ASP A 667 14.50 16.30 -32.84
CA ASP A 667 15.90 15.92 -32.69
C ASP A 667 16.46 15.12 -33.89
N ASP A 668 17.78 14.87 -33.87
CA ASP A 668 18.50 14.14 -34.92
C ASP A 668 18.62 12.63 -34.61
N TYR A 669 17.87 12.09 -33.65
CA TYR A 669 17.96 10.67 -33.28
C TYR A 669 17.08 9.77 -34.17
N TYR A 670 17.15 8.45 -33.96
CA TYR A 670 16.41 7.49 -34.78
C TYR A 670 14.94 7.48 -34.38
N ARG A 671 14.01 7.59 -35.34
CA ARG A 671 12.59 7.37 -35.08
C ARG A 671 12.28 5.88 -34.94
N VAL A 672 12.86 5.07 -35.83
CA VAL A 672 12.67 3.61 -35.83
C VAL A 672 14.01 2.92 -35.82
N SER A 673 14.23 2.07 -34.83
CA SER A 673 15.40 1.19 -34.74
C SER A 673 15.02 -0.29 -34.74
N CYS A 674 15.74 -1.11 -35.51
CA CYS A 674 15.70 -2.57 -35.47
C CYS A 674 17.11 -3.14 -35.25
N PHE A 675 17.36 -3.70 -34.07
CA PHE A 675 18.63 -4.33 -33.72
C PHE A 675 18.73 -5.74 -34.30
N GLY A 676 19.91 -6.13 -34.80
CA GLY A 676 20.14 -7.48 -35.32
C GLY A 676 19.44 -7.80 -36.64
N HIS A 677 18.98 -6.78 -37.38
CA HIS A 677 18.27 -6.94 -38.65
C HIS A 677 19.12 -7.70 -39.70
N PRO A 678 18.65 -8.85 -40.24
CA PRO A 678 19.32 -9.53 -41.33
C PRO A 678 19.09 -8.73 -42.63
N ASN A 679 20.14 -8.48 -43.41
CA ASN A 679 20.08 -7.70 -44.67
C ASN A 679 19.33 -8.42 -45.82
N VAL A 680 18.21 -9.10 -45.51
CA VAL A 680 17.53 -10.04 -46.43
C VAL A 680 16.08 -9.63 -46.70
N ARG A 681 15.36 -9.01 -45.74
CA ARG A 681 13.98 -8.50 -45.92
C ARG A 681 13.75 -7.22 -45.12
N SER A 682 13.21 -6.18 -45.76
CA SER A 682 12.86 -4.92 -45.10
C SER A 682 11.52 -5.04 -44.35
N HIS A 683 11.38 -4.37 -43.21
CA HIS A 683 10.13 -4.27 -42.47
C HIS A 683 9.21 -3.18 -43.04
N ASP A 684 7.92 -3.46 -43.12
CA ASP A 684 6.89 -2.51 -43.58
C ASP A 684 6.48 -1.58 -42.42
N ILE A 685 6.74 -0.29 -42.61
CA ILE A 685 6.34 0.82 -41.73
C ILE A 685 5.68 1.93 -42.57
N THR A 686 5.00 1.56 -43.65
CA THR A 686 4.29 2.50 -44.51
C THR A 686 3.09 3.12 -43.78
N HIS A 687 2.47 4.13 -44.38
CA HIS A 687 1.25 4.76 -43.86
C HIS A 687 1.39 5.35 -42.44
N ASN A 688 2.60 5.72 -42.04
CA ASN A 688 2.83 6.57 -40.86
C ASN A 688 3.08 8.00 -41.29
N TYR A 689 2.83 8.94 -40.38
CA TYR A 689 3.21 10.33 -40.56
C TYR A 689 4.56 10.59 -39.90
N TRP A 690 5.54 10.99 -40.71
CA TRP A 690 6.91 11.22 -40.25
C TRP A 690 7.22 12.71 -40.04
N GLY A 691 6.35 13.66 -40.34
CA GLY A 691 6.73 15.08 -40.29
C GLY A 691 7.63 15.56 -41.44
N ILE A 692 7.81 16.88 -41.49
CA ILE A 692 8.39 17.60 -42.64
C ILE A 692 9.91 17.45 -42.80
N ASP A 693 10.58 17.02 -41.75
CA ASP A 693 12.04 16.91 -41.61
C ASP A 693 12.53 15.46 -41.72
N PHE A 694 11.64 14.51 -42.03
CA PHE A 694 11.99 13.10 -42.09
C PHE A 694 13.10 12.82 -43.12
N ASN A 695 14.21 12.29 -42.63
CA ASN A 695 15.29 11.76 -43.45
C ASN A 695 15.53 10.28 -43.12
N PRO A 696 15.17 9.34 -44.01
CA PRO A 696 15.27 7.91 -43.73
C PRO A 696 16.71 7.43 -43.52
N ARG A 697 17.73 8.18 -43.97
CA ARG A 697 19.15 7.84 -43.74
C ARG A 697 19.62 8.08 -42.30
N THR A 698 18.94 8.97 -41.58
CA THR A 698 19.32 9.37 -40.22
C THR A 698 18.26 9.00 -39.20
N HIS A 699 16.99 8.88 -39.60
CA HIS A 699 15.88 8.58 -38.69
C HIS A 699 15.46 7.11 -38.70
N LEU A 700 16.01 6.27 -39.58
CA LEU A 700 15.78 4.83 -39.58
C LEU A 700 17.10 4.07 -39.37
N ASN A 701 17.08 3.06 -38.52
CA ASN A 701 18.25 2.25 -38.19
C ASN A 701 17.94 0.74 -38.25
N PRO A 702 18.49 -0.02 -39.21
CA PRO A 702 19.32 0.44 -40.32
C PRO A 702 18.48 1.16 -41.41
N PRO A 703 19.03 2.16 -42.13
CA PRO A 703 18.27 2.92 -43.14
C PRO A 703 17.62 2.09 -44.25
N ASP A 704 18.29 1.01 -44.69
CA ASP A 704 17.81 0.15 -45.78
C ASP A 704 16.94 -1.02 -45.26
N GLY A 705 16.71 -1.09 -43.95
CA GLY A 705 15.92 -2.14 -43.30
C GLY A 705 14.41 -1.94 -43.40
N PHE A 706 13.92 -0.86 -44.02
CA PHE A 706 12.51 -0.48 -43.91
C PHE A 706 11.88 -0.01 -45.22
N ILE A 707 10.60 -0.32 -45.38
CA ILE A 707 9.70 0.23 -46.40
C ILE A 707 8.82 1.26 -45.69
N TYR A 708 8.94 2.54 -46.05
CA TYR A 708 8.27 3.65 -45.36
C TYR A 708 7.38 4.50 -46.27
N ASN A 709 7.33 4.19 -47.58
CA ASN A 709 6.44 4.83 -48.55
C ASN A 709 5.35 3.85 -49.02
N PRO A 710 4.09 4.31 -49.13
CA PRO A 710 3.63 5.69 -49.01
C PRO A 710 3.61 6.21 -47.56
N VAL A 711 3.73 7.52 -47.39
CA VAL A 711 3.57 8.22 -46.10
C VAL A 711 2.10 8.59 -45.94
N TRP A 712 1.58 8.57 -44.71
CA TRP A 712 0.23 9.03 -44.42
C TRP A 712 0.19 10.55 -44.25
N GLU A 713 -0.67 11.26 -44.99
CA GLU A 713 -0.87 12.72 -44.92
C GLU A 713 -2.16 13.06 -44.15
N PHE A 714 -2.09 13.99 -43.19
CA PHE A 714 -3.23 14.39 -42.35
C PHE A 714 -4.47 14.80 -43.18
N ASN A 715 -5.64 14.33 -42.76
CA ASN A 715 -6.96 14.54 -43.38
C ASN A 715 -7.24 13.80 -44.70
N ASN A 716 -6.31 12.99 -45.19
CA ASN A 716 -6.60 11.99 -46.21
C ASN A 716 -6.56 10.61 -45.54
N ALA A 717 -7.73 10.08 -45.19
CA ALA A 717 -7.83 8.64 -44.96
C ALA A 717 -7.28 7.96 -46.23
N PRO A 718 -6.29 7.04 -46.10
CA PRO A 718 -5.79 6.34 -47.28
C PRO A 718 -6.95 5.60 -47.95
N ALA A 719 -6.89 5.46 -49.27
CA ALA A 719 -7.79 4.55 -49.95
C ALA A 719 -7.55 3.15 -49.39
N SER A 720 -8.59 2.57 -48.80
CA SER A 720 -8.65 1.28 -48.07
C SER A 720 -8.43 0.05 -48.96
N ASN A 721 -7.42 0.06 -49.83
CA ASN A 721 -7.26 -0.91 -50.90
C ASN A 721 -5.83 -1.48 -50.96
N THR A 722 -5.07 -1.44 -49.85
CA THR A 722 -3.84 -2.24 -49.76
C THR A 722 -4.17 -3.65 -49.26
N PRO A 723 -3.41 -4.69 -49.64
CA PRO A 723 -3.63 -6.05 -49.15
C PRO A 723 -3.61 -6.15 -47.62
N ALA A 724 -2.81 -5.29 -46.96
CA ALA A 724 -2.73 -5.21 -45.51
C ALA A 724 -4.00 -4.61 -44.90
N ASP A 725 -4.47 -3.48 -45.42
CA ASP A 725 -5.70 -2.84 -44.92
C ASP A 725 -6.94 -3.70 -45.19
N MET A 726 -6.99 -4.35 -46.35
CA MET A 726 -8.05 -5.31 -46.67
C MET A 726 -8.01 -6.51 -45.71
N TYR A 727 -6.82 -7.03 -45.39
CA TYR A 727 -6.68 -8.14 -44.45
C TYR A 727 -7.16 -7.76 -43.05
N GLU A 728 -6.78 -6.56 -42.59
CA GLU A 728 -7.22 -6.03 -41.31
C GLU A 728 -8.73 -5.77 -41.28
N LEU A 729 -9.29 -5.21 -42.36
CA LEU A 729 -10.73 -5.01 -42.49
C LEU A 729 -11.47 -6.36 -42.40
N ALA A 730 -10.96 -7.40 -43.07
CA ALA A 730 -11.52 -8.75 -42.95
C ALA A 730 -11.46 -9.29 -41.51
N LYS A 731 -10.38 -8.99 -40.75
CA LYS A 731 -10.28 -9.37 -39.33
C LYS A 731 -11.27 -8.58 -38.46
N GLU A 732 -11.47 -7.29 -38.71
CA GLU A 732 -12.49 -6.48 -38.01
C GLU A 732 -13.90 -7.04 -38.25
N TYR A 733 -14.23 -7.39 -39.48
CA TYR A 733 -15.52 -8.03 -39.78
C TYR A 733 -15.67 -9.40 -39.12
N THR A 734 -14.59 -10.19 -39.09
CA THR A 734 -14.55 -11.46 -38.34
C THR A 734 -14.82 -11.25 -36.85
N GLN A 735 -14.25 -10.20 -36.24
CA GLN A 735 -14.48 -9.85 -34.83
C GLN A 735 -15.92 -9.38 -34.56
N SER A 736 -16.53 -8.68 -35.52
CA SER A 736 -17.93 -8.27 -35.45
C SER A 736 -18.93 -9.38 -35.80
N GLU A 737 -18.45 -10.61 -35.98
CA GLU A 737 -19.23 -11.79 -36.38
C GLU A 737 -19.89 -11.70 -37.78
N ASP A 738 -19.43 -10.78 -38.64
CA ASP A 738 -19.84 -10.69 -40.05
C ASP A 738 -18.89 -11.50 -40.94
N TYR A 739 -18.95 -12.82 -40.79
CA TYR A 739 -18.05 -13.76 -41.46
C TYR A 739 -18.22 -13.76 -42.98
N ALA A 740 -19.42 -13.46 -43.50
CA ALA A 740 -19.69 -13.46 -44.93
C ALA A 740 -18.92 -12.35 -45.63
N PHE A 741 -18.92 -11.15 -45.04
CA PHE A 741 -18.19 -10.02 -45.60
C PHE A 741 -16.68 -10.16 -45.39
N ALA A 742 -16.25 -10.68 -44.24
CA ALA A 742 -14.84 -11.03 -44.02
C ALA A 742 -14.30 -12.03 -45.07
N SER A 743 -15.10 -13.05 -45.40
CA SER A 743 -14.76 -14.05 -46.44
C SER A 743 -14.65 -13.43 -47.84
N GLU A 744 -15.56 -12.52 -48.22
CA GLU A 744 -15.47 -11.78 -49.49
C GLU A 744 -14.15 -11.01 -49.60
N ILE A 745 -13.75 -10.31 -48.54
CA ILE A 745 -12.50 -9.55 -48.53
C ILE A 745 -11.28 -10.49 -48.57
N TYR A 746 -11.29 -11.63 -47.85
CA TYR A 746 -10.21 -12.62 -47.95
C TYR A 746 -10.07 -13.19 -49.36
N HIS A 747 -11.18 -13.46 -50.05
CA HIS A 747 -11.17 -13.85 -51.46
C HIS A 747 -10.58 -12.75 -52.35
N ASP A 748 -11.00 -11.50 -52.15
CA ASP A 748 -10.46 -10.36 -52.90
C ASP A 748 -8.94 -10.21 -52.71
N ILE A 749 -8.43 -10.41 -51.50
CA ILE A 749 -6.97 -10.33 -51.24
C ILE A 749 -6.22 -11.41 -52.02
N ILE A 750 -6.72 -12.64 -52.03
CA ILE A 750 -6.09 -13.77 -52.72
C ILE A 750 -6.14 -13.57 -54.23
N ASP A 751 -7.28 -13.13 -54.77
CA ASP A 751 -7.51 -12.98 -56.20
C ASP A 751 -6.77 -11.76 -56.79
N LEU A 752 -6.68 -10.66 -56.03
CA LEU A 752 -6.08 -9.41 -56.49
C LEU A 752 -4.58 -9.30 -56.19
N TYR A 753 -4.10 -9.94 -55.12
CA TYR A 753 -2.73 -9.80 -54.62
C TYR A 753 -2.09 -11.15 -54.26
N PRO A 754 -2.12 -12.14 -55.18
CA PRO A 754 -1.73 -13.53 -54.90
C PRO A 754 -0.27 -13.69 -54.44
N GLU A 755 0.60 -12.74 -54.75
CA GLU A 755 2.03 -12.76 -54.38
C GLU A 755 2.33 -12.29 -52.95
N THR A 756 1.33 -11.80 -52.23
CA THR A 756 1.53 -11.15 -50.94
C THR A 756 1.43 -12.13 -49.77
N LYS A 757 2.15 -11.85 -48.68
CA LYS A 757 2.00 -12.61 -47.42
C LYS A 757 0.55 -12.63 -46.91
N PHE A 758 -0.24 -11.61 -47.26
CA PHE A 758 -1.64 -11.47 -46.90
C PHE A 758 -2.55 -12.41 -47.69
N ALA A 759 -2.22 -12.77 -48.94
CA ALA A 759 -2.95 -13.81 -49.67
C ALA A 759 -2.77 -15.18 -49.01
N LEU A 760 -1.55 -15.55 -48.62
CA LEU A 760 -1.27 -16.79 -47.87
C LEU A 760 -1.99 -16.80 -46.51
N ALA A 761 -2.02 -15.67 -45.81
CA ALA A 761 -2.73 -15.53 -44.54
C ALA A 761 -4.25 -15.64 -44.74
N SER A 762 -4.80 -14.96 -45.76
CA SER A 762 -6.23 -14.99 -46.12
C SER A 762 -6.70 -16.39 -46.47
N ALA A 763 -5.89 -17.17 -47.19
CA ALA A 763 -6.22 -18.56 -47.51
C ALA A 763 -6.37 -19.43 -46.26
N LYS A 764 -5.56 -19.19 -45.21
CA LYS A 764 -5.68 -19.89 -43.91
C LYS A 764 -6.92 -19.45 -43.14
N GLU A 765 -7.22 -18.15 -43.16
CA GLU A 765 -8.41 -17.59 -42.50
C GLU A 765 -9.69 -18.14 -43.15
N LEU A 766 -9.79 -18.21 -44.49
CA LEU A 766 -10.95 -18.77 -45.20
C LEU A 766 -11.31 -20.19 -44.72
N LEU A 767 -10.33 -21.06 -44.49
CA LEU A 767 -10.56 -22.40 -43.96
C LEU A 767 -11.18 -22.37 -42.55
N SER A 768 -10.75 -21.42 -41.73
CA SER A 768 -11.23 -21.26 -40.35
C SER A 768 -12.60 -20.59 -40.29
N LEU A 769 -12.88 -19.67 -41.22
CA LEU A 769 -14.17 -18.99 -41.33
C LEU A 769 -15.29 -19.89 -41.86
N GLU A 770 -14.98 -20.90 -42.68
CA GLU A 770 -16.00 -21.78 -43.28
C GLU A 770 -16.83 -22.55 -42.24
N ASP A 771 -16.28 -22.78 -41.04
CA ASP A 771 -17.01 -23.34 -39.87
C ASP A 771 -18.20 -22.46 -39.44
N TYR A 772 -18.22 -21.18 -39.81
CA TYR A 772 -19.24 -20.17 -39.44
C TYR A 772 -20.06 -19.66 -40.64
N LEU A 773 -19.82 -20.19 -41.83
CA LEU A 773 -20.48 -19.79 -43.07
C LEU A 773 -21.48 -20.86 -43.54
N THR A 774 -21.13 -21.58 -44.61
CA THR A 774 -22.00 -22.58 -45.24
C THR A 774 -21.55 -24.01 -44.97
N GLU A 775 -20.36 -24.20 -44.38
CA GLU A 775 -19.67 -25.48 -44.27
C GLU A 775 -19.49 -26.16 -45.65
N ASP A 776 -19.43 -25.40 -46.75
CA ASP A 776 -19.21 -25.92 -48.11
C ASP A 776 -17.71 -26.07 -48.39
N TYR A 777 -17.10 -27.00 -47.65
CA TYR A 777 -15.71 -27.40 -47.84
C TYR A 777 -15.43 -27.99 -49.22
N THR A 778 -16.44 -28.34 -50.02
CA THR A 778 -16.23 -28.81 -51.41
C THR A 778 -15.93 -27.63 -52.31
N ALA A 779 -16.70 -26.54 -52.20
CA ALA A 779 -16.44 -25.31 -52.94
C ALA A 779 -15.12 -24.66 -52.50
N LEU A 780 -14.87 -24.57 -51.19
CA LEU A 780 -13.62 -24.02 -50.66
C LEU A 780 -12.39 -24.84 -51.10
N GLN A 781 -12.49 -26.17 -51.06
CA GLN A 781 -11.42 -27.04 -51.56
C GLN A 781 -11.13 -26.81 -53.03
N ALA A 782 -12.16 -26.68 -53.87
CA ALA A 782 -11.99 -26.43 -55.30
C ALA A 782 -11.31 -25.08 -55.56
N TYR A 783 -11.64 -24.05 -54.77
CA TYR A 783 -11.00 -22.74 -54.81
C TYR A 783 -9.53 -22.81 -54.39
N LEU A 784 -9.24 -23.36 -53.21
CA LEU A 784 -7.88 -23.47 -52.67
C LEU A 784 -6.97 -24.31 -53.57
N SER A 785 -7.46 -25.41 -54.14
CA SER A 785 -6.69 -26.29 -55.03
C SER A 785 -6.34 -25.66 -56.38
N ALA A 786 -6.97 -24.53 -56.74
CA ALA A 786 -6.69 -23.79 -57.96
C ALA A 786 -5.57 -22.74 -57.78
N LEU A 787 -5.07 -22.55 -56.56
CA LEU A 787 -3.98 -21.62 -56.27
C LEU A 787 -2.64 -22.24 -56.72
N ASP A 788 -2.07 -21.71 -57.81
CA ASP A 788 -0.83 -22.19 -58.45
C ASP A 788 0.10 -21.01 -58.82
N TYR A 789 0.46 -20.21 -57.81
CA TYR A 789 1.26 -18.99 -58.03
C TYR A 789 2.76 -19.22 -57.87
N ASP A 790 3.20 -19.72 -56.71
CA ASP A 790 4.58 -20.09 -56.42
C ASP A 790 4.66 -21.38 -55.57
N GLU A 791 5.87 -21.89 -55.35
CA GLU A 791 6.10 -23.16 -54.66
C GLU A 791 5.54 -23.16 -53.22
N GLU A 792 5.60 -22.04 -52.50
CA GLU A 792 5.09 -21.91 -51.13
C GLU A 792 3.55 -21.89 -51.11
N THR A 793 2.94 -21.18 -52.07
CA THR A 793 1.50 -21.13 -52.28
C THR A 793 0.94 -22.50 -52.67
N ILE A 794 1.60 -23.24 -53.56
CA ILE A 794 1.19 -24.59 -53.98
C ILE A 794 1.22 -25.56 -52.79
N LYS A 795 2.27 -25.49 -51.95
CA LYS A 795 2.38 -26.31 -50.73
C LYS A 795 1.26 -25.99 -49.74
N LEU A 796 1.02 -24.70 -49.46
CA LEU A 796 -0.04 -24.27 -48.55
C LEU A 796 -1.44 -24.61 -49.09
N ALA A 797 -1.68 -24.40 -50.38
CA ALA A 797 -2.91 -24.74 -51.07
C ALA A 797 -3.21 -26.24 -50.99
N GLY A 798 -2.21 -27.09 -51.24
CA GLY A 798 -2.32 -28.53 -51.04
C GLY A 798 -2.68 -28.90 -49.60
N TYR A 799 -2.03 -28.26 -48.63
CA TYR A 799 -2.28 -28.50 -47.21
C TYR A 799 -3.72 -28.12 -46.79
N LEU A 800 -4.15 -26.89 -47.12
CA LEU A 800 -5.49 -26.39 -46.78
C LEU A 800 -6.59 -27.16 -47.53
N SER A 801 -6.35 -27.52 -48.79
CA SER A 801 -7.21 -28.41 -49.57
C SER A 801 -7.36 -29.78 -48.91
N ASN A 802 -6.28 -30.33 -48.36
CA ASN A 802 -6.34 -31.59 -47.63
C ASN A 802 -7.11 -31.46 -46.31
N TYR A 803 -6.97 -30.32 -45.61
CA TYR A 803 -7.74 -30.05 -44.41
C TYR A 803 -9.26 -29.96 -44.67
N CYS A 804 -9.66 -29.51 -45.86
CA CYS A 804 -11.06 -29.60 -46.31
C CYS A 804 -11.54 -31.06 -46.41
N ASN A 805 -10.68 -32.02 -46.80
CA ASN A 805 -11.03 -33.46 -46.76
C ASN A 805 -11.28 -33.92 -45.31
N ILE A 806 -10.49 -33.47 -44.35
CA ILE A 806 -10.69 -33.77 -42.92
C ILE A 806 -12.04 -33.22 -42.45
N LYS A 807 -12.35 -31.96 -42.76
CA LYS A 807 -13.63 -31.33 -42.42
C LYS A 807 -14.84 -32.03 -43.06
N LYS A 808 -14.71 -32.49 -44.31
CA LYS A 808 -15.71 -33.33 -45.01
C LYS A 808 -15.77 -34.78 -44.49
N LYS A 809 -14.94 -35.16 -43.51
CA LYS A 809 -14.79 -36.53 -42.98
C LYS A 809 -14.33 -37.55 -44.02
N GLU A 810 -13.67 -37.09 -45.09
CA GLU A 810 -13.02 -37.91 -46.11
C GLU A 810 -11.63 -38.36 -45.63
N TYR A 811 -11.58 -38.95 -44.43
CA TYR A 811 -10.36 -39.32 -43.73
C TYR A 811 -9.39 -40.19 -44.54
N PRO A 812 -9.84 -41.20 -45.34
CA PRO A 812 -8.94 -41.97 -46.19
C PRO A 812 -8.14 -41.12 -47.18
N THR A 813 -8.82 -40.19 -47.86
CA THR A 813 -8.17 -39.27 -48.81
C THR A 813 -7.23 -38.31 -48.10
N ALA A 814 -7.61 -37.83 -46.91
CA ALA A 814 -6.76 -36.97 -46.10
C ALA A 814 -5.46 -37.68 -45.64
N ILE A 815 -5.57 -38.95 -45.26
CA ILE A 815 -4.45 -39.79 -44.84
C ILE A 815 -3.55 -40.11 -46.04
N ASP A 816 -4.10 -40.49 -47.19
CA ASP A 816 -3.34 -40.78 -48.41
C ASP A 816 -2.46 -39.58 -48.82
N TYR A 817 -2.96 -38.34 -48.70
CA TYR A 817 -2.19 -37.12 -48.95
C TYR A 817 -0.97 -36.97 -48.03
N PHE A 818 -1.15 -37.15 -46.71
CA PHE A 818 -0.02 -37.07 -45.77
C PHE A 818 0.99 -38.20 -45.99
N GLU A 819 0.53 -39.42 -46.32
CA GLU A 819 1.42 -40.53 -46.68
C GLU A 819 2.22 -40.26 -47.96
N GLU A 820 1.63 -39.57 -48.94
CA GLU A 820 2.32 -39.13 -50.15
C GLU A 820 3.40 -38.09 -49.84
N ILE A 821 3.12 -37.12 -48.93
CA ILE A 821 4.14 -36.19 -48.44
C ILE A 821 5.26 -36.96 -47.75
N ILE A 822 4.96 -37.89 -46.85
CA ILE A 822 5.97 -38.69 -46.13
C ILE A 822 6.83 -39.52 -47.10
N ALA A 823 6.23 -40.04 -48.18
CA ALA A 823 6.94 -40.80 -49.20
C ALA A 823 7.86 -39.93 -50.07
N ASN A 824 7.50 -38.64 -50.26
CA ASN A 824 8.18 -37.70 -51.14
C ASN A 824 8.48 -36.36 -50.44
N SER A 825 8.96 -36.39 -49.20
CA SER A 825 9.06 -35.20 -48.34
C SER A 825 10.05 -34.16 -48.90
N PRO A 826 9.66 -32.89 -49.09
CA PRO A 826 10.57 -31.84 -49.52
C PRO A 826 11.63 -31.48 -48.46
N SER A 827 11.30 -31.66 -47.17
CA SER A 827 12.21 -31.45 -46.04
C SER A 827 11.93 -32.39 -44.87
N GLN A 828 12.81 -32.38 -43.86
CA GLN A 828 12.60 -33.13 -42.62
C GLN A 828 11.44 -32.56 -41.81
N GLU A 829 11.27 -31.24 -41.81
CA GLU A 829 10.13 -30.56 -41.19
C GLU A 829 8.81 -31.00 -41.82
N ASP A 830 8.71 -30.94 -43.16
CA ASP A 830 7.52 -31.33 -43.92
C ASP A 830 7.13 -32.80 -43.63
N SER A 831 8.14 -33.68 -43.53
CA SER A 831 7.93 -35.08 -43.18
C SER A 831 7.41 -35.28 -41.77
N ILE A 832 7.92 -34.51 -40.80
CA ILE A 832 7.51 -34.62 -39.39
C ILE A 832 6.09 -34.06 -39.20
N TYR A 833 5.77 -32.92 -39.81
CA TYR A 833 4.42 -32.36 -39.75
C TYR A 833 3.39 -33.29 -40.39
N ALA A 834 3.69 -33.87 -41.56
CA ALA A 834 2.80 -34.84 -42.20
C ALA A 834 2.56 -36.11 -41.33
N VAL A 835 3.56 -36.58 -40.58
CA VAL A 835 3.39 -37.69 -39.62
C VAL A 835 2.44 -37.31 -38.48
N ILE A 836 2.61 -36.10 -37.93
CA ILE A 836 1.77 -35.60 -36.82
C ILE A 836 0.32 -35.42 -37.32
N ASP A 837 0.14 -34.79 -38.48
CA ASP A 837 -1.18 -34.49 -39.02
C ASP A 837 -1.92 -35.77 -39.47
N ALA A 838 -1.22 -36.76 -40.03
CA ALA A 838 -1.78 -38.08 -40.28
C ALA A 838 -2.26 -38.75 -38.98
N GLY A 839 -1.45 -38.72 -37.93
CA GLY A 839 -1.79 -39.30 -36.62
C GLY A 839 -3.00 -38.62 -35.98
N TYR A 840 -3.10 -37.29 -36.07
CA TYR A 840 -4.25 -36.53 -35.60
C TYR A 840 -5.51 -36.85 -36.41
N THR A 841 -5.37 -36.96 -37.74
CA THR A 841 -6.48 -37.33 -38.64
C THR A 841 -7.05 -38.71 -38.31
N TYR A 842 -6.21 -39.68 -37.91
CA TYR A 842 -6.68 -40.97 -37.40
C TYR A 842 -7.49 -40.86 -36.11
N LEU A 843 -7.11 -39.96 -35.18
CA LEU A 843 -7.87 -39.72 -33.95
C LEU A 843 -9.22 -39.05 -34.22
N LEU A 844 -9.26 -38.08 -35.14
CA LEU A 844 -10.52 -37.45 -35.57
C LEU A 844 -11.46 -38.48 -36.21
N MET A 845 -10.93 -39.34 -37.09
CA MET A 845 -11.69 -40.44 -37.70
C MET A 845 -12.26 -41.39 -36.64
N GLU A 846 -11.48 -41.72 -35.61
CA GLU A 846 -11.93 -42.59 -34.50
C GLU A 846 -13.02 -41.92 -33.64
N ALA A 847 -12.88 -40.62 -33.36
CA ALA A 847 -13.83 -39.84 -32.56
C ALA A 847 -15.18 -39.65 -33.26
N ASP A 848 -15.20 -39.58 -34.59
CA ASP A 848 -16.41 -39.41 -35.41
C ASP A 848 -17.22 -40.70 -35.61
N GLY A 849 -16.79 -41.82 -35.01
CA GLY A 849 -17.50 -43.10 -35.06
C GLY A 849 -17.45 -43.80 -36.43
N ASP A 850 -16.67 -43.28 -37.38
CA ASP A 850 -16.53 -43.86 -38.71
C ASP A 850 -15.40 -44.90 -38.74
N ARG A 851 -15.83 -46.15 -38.94
CA ARG A 851 -15.07 -47.41 -39.16
C ARG A 851 -13.60 -47.41 -38.72
N ALA A 852 -13.38 -47.95 -37.53
CA ALA A 852 -12.10 -48.43 -36.97
C ALA A 852 -11.23 -49.36 -37.89
N SER A 853 -11.62 -49.61 -39.14
CA SER A 853 -10.96 -50.52 -40.09
C SER A 853 -10.04 -49.85 -41.10
N TYR A 854 -10.13 -48.54 -41.36
CA TYR A 854 -9.21 -47.93 -42.32
C TYR A 854 -7.82 -47.77 -41.69
N VAL A 855 -6.83 -48.24 -42.44
CA VAL A 855 -5.40 -48.16 -42.17
C VAL A 855 -4.78 -47.94 -43.55
N GLY A 856 -4.13 -46.80 -43.73
CA GLY A 856 -3.40 -46.44 -44.94
C GLY A 856 -2.17 -47.30 -45.18
N ASN A 857 -1.35 -46.92 -46.15
CA ASN A 857 -0.15 -47.66 -46.55
C ASN A 857 0.96 -47.61 -45.49
N LEU A 858 0.88 -46.69 -44.53
CA LEU A 858 1.78 -46.58 -43.37
C LEU A 858 1.01 -46.84 -42.06
N PRO A 859 0.75 -48.12 -41.70
CA PRO A 859 0.01 -48.49 -40.49
C PRO A 859 0.57 -47.92 -39.18
N SER A 860 1.88 -47.62 -39.15
CA SER A 860 2.56 -47.04 -37.98
C SER A 860 2.13 -45.62 -37.64
N LEU A 861 1.47 -44.91 -38.57
CA LEU A 861 0.98 -43.55 -38.33
C LEU A 861 -0.32 -43.53 -37.52
N LYS A 862 -1.05 -44.66 -37.46
CA LYS A 862 -2.28 -44.77 -36.67
C LYS A 862 -1.93 -44.90 -35.18
N PRO A 863 -2.23 -43.90 -34.34
CA PRO A 863 -1.87 -43.96 -32.93
C PRO A 863 -2.69 -45.02 -32.19
N ALA A 864 -2.07 -45.67 -31.21
CA ALA A 864 -2.73 -46.69 -30.39
C ALA A 864 -3.72 -46.09 -29.36
N SER A 865 -3.54 -44.82 -29.01
CA SER A 865 -4.42 -44.02 -28.16
C SER A 865 -4.10 -42.53 -28.31
N LYS A 866 -5.01 -41.66 -27.87
CA LYS A 866 -4.75 -40.20 -27.78
C LYS A 866 -3.49 -39.89 -26.95
N GLU A 867 -3.31 -40.60 -25.82
CA GLU A 867 -2.12 -40.44 -24.97
C GLU A 867 -0.82 -40.80 -25.70
N LYS A 868 -0.84 -41.89 -26.49
CA LYS A 868 0.34 -42.30 -27.26
C LYS A 868 0.63 -41.34 -28.41
N PHE A 869 -0.41 -40.80 -29.04
CA PHE A 869 -0.27 -39.74 -30.04
C PHE A 869 0.42 -38.50 -29.47
N GLU A 870 -0.01 -37.99 -28.31
CA GLU A 870 0.61 -36.81 -27.69
C GLU A 870 2.09 -37.06 -27.34
N GLN A 871 2.43 -38.24 -26.81
CA GLN A 871 3.83 -38.61 -26.57
C GLN A 871 4.65 -38.61 -27.86
N THR A 872 4.15 -39.26 -28.92
CA THR A 872 4.85 -39.34 -30.21
C THR A 872 4.94 -37.97 -30.88
N LYS A 873 3.93 -37.13 -30.76
CA LYS A 873 3.96 -35.73 -31.23
C LYS A 873 5.06 -34.96 -30.52
N ILE A 874 5.16 -35.04 -29.18
CA ILE A 874 6.24 -34.40 -28.41
C ILE A 874 7.61 -34.92 -28.86
N GLU A 875 7.78 -36.24 -29.00
CA GLU A 875 9.03 -36.86 -29.46
C GLU A 875 9.41 -36.43 -30.89
N LEU A 876 8.43 -36.28 -31.79
CA LEU A 876 8.66 -35.87 -33.18
C LEU A 876 8.95 -34.38 -33.30
N LEU A 877 8.22 -33.54 -32.57
CA LEU A 877 8.51 -32.10 -32.49
C LEU A 877 9.88 -31.87 -31.84
N ALA A 878 10.27 -32.65 -30.83
CA ALA A 878 11.60 -32.58 -30.25
C ALA A 878 12.72 -32.87 -31.27
N LYS A 879 12.47 -33.70 -32.30
CA LYS A 879 13.43 -33.93 -33.40
C LYS A 879 13.60 -32.73 -34.34
N LEU A 880 12.66 -31.78 -34.33
CA LEU A 880 12.81 -30.50 -35.02
C LEU A 880 13.70 -29.53 -34.22
N PHE A 881 13.83 -29.75 -32.92
CA PHE A 881 14.55 -28.91 -31.97
C PHE A 881 15.78 -29.60 -31.34
N ASP A 882 16.25 -30.72 -31.90
CA ASP A 882 17.32 -31.52 -31.28
C ASP A 882 18.71 -30.90 -31.51
N ASP A 883 19.13 -30.08 -30.55
CA ASP A 883 20.50 -29.63 -30.31
C ASP A 883 21.19 -30.49 -29.21
N SER A 884 20.82 -31.76 -29.04
CA SER A 884 21.37 -32.65 -28.00
C SER A 884 22.34 -33.74 -28.52
N ILE A 885 23.51 -33.30 -28.99
CA ILE A 885 24.77 -33.97 -28.67
C ILE A 885 25.37 -33.16 -27.50
N SER A 886 25.50 -33.58 -26.24
CA SER A 886 25.44 -34.89 -25.60
C SER A 886 25.54 -34.72 -24.06
N GLN A 887 24.99 -35.66 -23.28
CA GLN A 887 25.36 -35.95 -21.88
C GLN A 887 25.75 -37.44 -21.77
N PRO A 888 26.56 -37.83 -20.75
CA PRO A 888 27.76 -38.63 -20.94
C PRO A 888 27.57 -40.14 -20.77
N GLY A 889 28.41 -40.92 -21.47
CA GLY A 889 28.64 -42.34 -21.23
C GLY A 889 30.15 -42.62 -21.18
N GLU A 890 30.61 -43.12 -20.03
CA GLU A 890 31.99 -43.45 -19.68
C GLU A 890 32.72 -44.30 -20.74
N ASN A 891 33.81 -43.79 -21.31
CA ASN A 891 35.18 -44.21 -20.98
C ASN A 891 36.22 -43.69 -22.00
N ASN A 892 37.26 -43.06 -21.43
CA ASN A 892 38.61 -42.81 -21.95
C ASN A 892 38.83 -41.63 -22.92
N GLN A 893 39.35 -40.57 -22.29
CA GLN A 893 40.21 -39.47 -22.77
C GLN A 893 39.58 -38.40 -23.68
N PRO A 894 39.40 -37.17 -23.18
CA PRO A 894 39.04 -36.02 -24.00
C PRO A 894 40.30 -35.36 -24.57
N ASP A 895 40.27 -35.02 -25.86
CA ASP A 895 41.06 -33.93 -26.43
C ASP A 895 40.09 -32.91 -27.06
N GLU A 896 40.43 -31.65 -26.78
CA GLU A 896 39.65 -30.42 -26.83
C GLU A 896 39.33 -29.91 -28.25
N ASN A 897 38.10 -29.40 -28.46
CA ASN A 897 37.79 -28.01 -28.89
C ASN A 897 36.40 -27.90 -29.53
N GLU A 898 35.45 -27.25 -28.84
CA GLU A 898 34.74 -26.04 -29.29
C GLU A 898 33.60 -25.72 -28.30
N SER A 899 33.74 -24.60 -27.58
CA SER A 899 32.82 -24.10 -26.55
C SER A 899 32.09 -22.84 -27.03
N VAL A 900 30.80 -22.76 -26.73
CA VAL A 900 29.91 -21.59 -26.87
C VAL A 900 30.46 -20.37 -26.11
N GLU A 901 30.56 -19.21 -26.79
CA GLU A 901 31.07 -17.95 -26.21
C GLU A 901 29.99 -17.26 -25.34
N MET A 902 30.23 -17.18 -24.03
CA MET A 902 29.51 -16.33 -23.08
C MET A 902 30.09 -14.90 -23.09
N LEU A 903 29.22 -13.88 -23.12
CA LEU A 903 29.58 -12.46 -23.19
C LEU A 903 30.29 -11.97 -21.92
N SER A 904 31.40 -11.24 -22.09
CA SER A 904 32.13 -10.55 -21.01
C SER A 904 31.64 -9.09 -20.89
N ILE A 905 31.31 -8.60 -19.69
CA ILE A 905 30.70 -7.26 -19.46
C ILE A 905 31.39 -6.53 -18.31
N LEU A 906 31.47 -5.19 -18.37
CA LEU A 906 31.92 -4.35 -17.26
C LEU A 906 30.71 -3.72 -16.55
N ILE A 907 30.72 -3.66 -15.22
CA ILE A 907 29.65 -3.08 -14.40
C ILE A 907 30.13 -1.74 -13.81
N ALA A 908 29.20 -0.85 -13.46
CA ALA A 908 29.53 0.45 -12.86
C ALA A 908 30.33 0.26 -11.55
N ASN A 909 31.28 1.16 -11.29
CA ASN A 909 32.06 1.14 -10.05
C ASN A 909 31.25 1.74 -8.89
N PHE A 910 31.45 1.24 -7.67
CA PHE A 910 30.79 1.77 -6.47
C PHE A 910 31.80 1.91 -5.31
N PRO A 911 31.81 3.05 -4.60
CA PRO A 911 31.01 4.27 -4.86
C PRO A 911 31.48 5.03 -6.13
N ASN A 912 30.63 5.90 -6.69
CA ASN A 912 30.97 6.83 -7.79
C ASN A 912 30.05 8.08 -7.74
N PRO A 913 30.52 9.28 -7.40
CA PRO A 913 31.92 9.64 -7.12
C PRO A 913 32.49 8.91 -5.91
N PHE A 914 33.81 8.76 -5.84
CA PHE A 914 34.49 8.12 -4.72
C PHE A 914 35.66 8.95 -4.19
N THR A 915 36.04 8.70 -2.94
CA THR A 915 37.22 9.26 -2.29
C THR A 915 38.18 8.15 -1.89
N GLY A 916 39.38 8.16 -2.46
CA GLY A 916 40.44 7.20 -2.11
C GLY A 916 40.35 5.87 -2.84
N GLU A 917 39.29 5.08 -2.68
CA GLU A 917 39.12 3.78 -3.36
C GLU A 917 37.70 3.51 -3.87
N THR A 918 37.57 2.68 -4.91
CA THR A 918 36.29 2.25 -5.49
C THR A 918 36.37 0.81 -5.97
N THR A 919 35.24 0.11 -5.90
CA THR A 919 35.13 -1.28 -6.36
C THR A 919 34.57 -1.32 -7.78
N ILE A 920 35.32 -1.93 -8.70
CA ILE A 920 34.94 -2.14 -10.10
C ILE A 920 34.43 -3.58 -10.25
N SER A 921 33.14 -3.73 -10.53
CA SER A 921 32.52 -5.03 -10.79
C SER A 921 32.54 -5.36 -12.29
N PHE A 922 32.67 -6.63 -12.65
CA PHE A 922 32.68 -7.11 -14.02
C PHE A 922 32.10 -8.53 -14.08
N SER A 923 31.78 -9.03 -15.28
CA SER A 923 31.44 -10.42 -15.49
C SER A 923 32.28 -11.06 -16.58
N LEU A 924 32.89 -12.19 -16.24
CA LEU A 924 33.79 -12.97 -17.09
C LEU A 924 33.42 -14.44 -17.01
N THR A 925 33.65 -15.17 -18.10
CA THR A 925 33.59 -16.63 -18.09
C THR A 925 34.77 -17.20 -17.31
N THR A 926 34.57 -18.36 -16.67
CA THR A 926 35.54 -19.00 -15.76
C THR A 926 36.91 -19.26 -16.41
N ASN A 927 36.99 -19.36 -17.74
CA ASN A 927 38.22 -19.59 -18.51
C ASN A 927 38.96 -18.30 -18.94
N LEU A 928 38.40 -17.11 -18.75
CA LEU A 928 38.98 -15.84 -19.24
C LEU A 928 39.64 -14.97 -18.15
N HIS A 929 39.54 -15.36 -16.88
CA HIS A 929 40.07 -14.56 -15.75
C HIS A 929 41.57 -14.23 -15.87
N GLU A 930 42.41 -15.19 -16.27
CA GLU A 930 43.87 -15.00 -16.38
C GLU A 930 44.29 -14.11 -17.57
N LYS A 931 43.37 -13.84 -18.51
CA LYS A 931 43.59 -13.01 -19.70
C LYS A 931 42.85 -11.68 -19.66
N ALA A 932 42.18 -11.38 -18.55
CA ALA A 932 41.38 -10.17 -18.36
C ALA A 932 42.08 -9.17 -17.42
N ARG A 933 41.97 -7.88 -17.73
CA ARG A 933 42.48 -6.79 -16.89
C ARG A 933 41.64 -5.53 -17.04
N ILE A 934 41.68 -4.67 -16.04
CA ILE A 934 41.10 -3.32 -16.10
C ILE A 934 42.20 -2.31 -16.41
N GLU A 935 42.04 -1.50 -17.45
CA GLU A 935 42.93 -0.39 -17.78
C GLU A 935 42.26 0.95 -17.45
N ILE A 936 42.94 1.81 -16.70
CA ILE A 936 42.41 3.10 -16.23
C ILE A 936 43.10 4.23 -16.97
N TYR A 937 42.32 5.19 -17.45
CA TYR A 937 42.74 6.34 -18.25
C TYR A 937 42.28 7.65 -17.63
N ASN A 938 43.09 8.69 -17.73
CA ASN A 938 42.66 10.04 -17.40
C ASN A 938 41.88 10.70 -18.56
N ILE A 939 41.30 11.87 -18.31
CA ILE A 939 40.55 12.65 -19.32
C ILE A 939 41.35 13.03 -20.58
N ARG A 940 42.69 12.99 -20.52
CA ARG A 940 43.57 13.23 -21.68
C ARG A 940 43.81 11.96 -22.52
N GLY A 941 43.13 10.86 -22.18
CA GLY A 941 43.31 9.55 -22.83
C GLY A 941 44.61 8.84 -22.47
N GLN A 942 45.33 9.30 -21.43
CA GLN A 942 46.56 8.66 -20.99
C GLN A 942 46.22 7.54 -20.03
N LYS A 943 46.74 6.32 -20.27
CA LYS A 943 46.61 5.21 -19.33
C LYS A 943 47.41 5.51 -18.07
N VAL A 944 46.75 5.56 -16.93
CA VAL A 944 47.33 5.88 -15.62
C VAL A 944 47.59 4.63 -14.78
N GLU A 945 46.81 3.56 -14.98
CA GLU A 945 46.99 2.32 -14.22
C GLU A 945 46.44 1.09 -14.97
N THR A 946 46.89 -0.10 -14.59
CA THR A 946 46.38 -1.39 -15.06
C THR A 946 46.21 -2.33 -13.87
N LEU A 947 44.98 -2.79 -13.63
CA LEU A 947 44.64 -3.72 -12.55
C LEU A 947 44.47 -5.13 -13.12
N GLN A 948 45.30 -6.07 -12.66
CA GLN A 948 45.25 -7.46 -13.09
C GLN A 948 44.15 -8.22 -12.34
N ILE A 949 43.33 -8.99 -13.04
CA ILE A 949 42.26 -9.79 -12.43
C ILE A 949 42.85 -11.14 -12.03
N THR A 950 43.39 -11.24 -10.81
CA THR A 950 43.91 -12.51 -10.26
C THR A 950 42.96 -13.03 -9.17
N ASN A 951 42.34 -14.19 -9.39
CA ASN A 951 41.43 -14.88 -8.45
C ASN A 951 40.40 -13.96 -7.78
N SER A 952 39.44 -13.47 -8.57
CA SER A 952 38.30 -12.69 -8.07
C SER A 952 37.03 -13.57 -8.03
N PRO A 953 36.79 -14.31 -6.93
CA PRO A 953 35.64 -15.21 -6.80
C PRO A 953 34.29 -14.50 -6.93
N ASN A 954 34.25 -13.19 -6.63
CA ASN A 954 33.06 -12.35 -6.72
C ASN A 954 33.06 -11.44 -7.97
N GLN A 955 34.01 -11.62 -8.91
CA GLN A 955 34.14 -10.82 -10.14
C GLN A 955 34.21 -9.29 -9.91
N GLN A 956 34.99 -8.89 -8.90
CA GLN A 956 35.24 -7.51 -8.48
C GLN A 956 36.73 -7.21 -8.34
N ILE A 957 37.14 -5.95 -8.54
CA ILE A 957 38.51 -5.47 -8.28
C ILE A 957 38.48 -4.07 -7.69
N VAL A 958 39.28 -3.82 -6.65
CA VAL A 958 39.35 -2.51 -5.99
C VAL A 958 40.43 -1.66 -6.64
N TRP A 959 40.10 -0.43 -6.99
CA TRP A 959 41.07 0.58 -7.41
C TRP A 959 41.38 1.54 -6.26
N ASN A 960 42.63 1.56 -5.79
CA ASN A 960 43.11 2.52 -4.80
C ASN A 960 43.71 3.74 -5.50
N ALA A 961 42.93 4.83 -5.56
CA ALA A 961 43.26 6.04 -6.28
C ALA A 961 43.91 7.14 -5.41
N ASN A 962 44.41 6.82 -4.21
CA ASN A 962 44.96 7.82 -3.27
C ASN A 962 46.11 8.67 -3.83
N ASN A 963 46.87 8.14 -4.79
CA ASN A 963 48.00 8.85 -5.43
C ASN A 963 47.62 9.58 -6.74
N PHE A 964 46.34 9.61 -7.12
CA PHE A 964 45.85 10.25 -8.34
C PHE A 964 45.12 11.57 -8.04
N ALA A 965 45.00 12.44 -9.04
CA ALA A 965 44.40 13.78 -8.89
C ALA A 965 42.87 13.74 -9.03
N ASN A 966 42.16 14.69 -8.42
CA ASN A 966 40.71 14.79 -8.60
C ASN A 966 40.34 14.97 -10.08
N GLY A 967 39.27 14.32 -10.52
CA GLY A 967 38.78 14.46 -11.89
C GLY A 967 38.10 13.21 -12.44
N VAL A 968 37.81 13.27 -13.74
CA VAL A 968 37.16 12.20 -14.49
C VAL A 968 38.20 11.21 -15.01
N TYR A 969 37.93 9.93 -14.75
CA TYR A 969 38.69 8.80 -15.24
C TYR A 969 37.79 7.88 -16.04
N PHE A 970 38.39 7.12 -16.96
CA PHE A 970 37.74 6.06 -17.70
C PHE A 970 38.42 4.73 -17.38
N TYR A 971 37.66 3.68 -17.13
CA TYR A 971 38.19 2.34 -16.95
C TYR A 971 37.63 1.40 -17.99
N LYS A 972 38.47 0.49 -18.47
CA LYS A 972 38.21 -0.36 -19.63
C LYS A 972 38.52 -1.80 -19.28
N LEU A 973 37.57 -2.69 -19.55
CA LEU A 973 37.80 -4.13 -19.48
C LEU A 973 38.50 -4.58 -20.76
N VAL A 974 39.66 -5.21 -20.61
CA VAL A 974 40.43 -5.77 -21.72
C VAL A 974 40.55 -7.27 -21.50
N VAL A 975 40.02 -8.06 -22.43
CA VAL A 975 40.08 -9.53 -22.41
C VAL A 975 40.83 -9.98 -23.65
N ASP A 976 41.86 -10.82 -23.44
CA ASP A 976 42.73 -11.33 -24.52
C ASP A 976 43.31 -10.21 -25.42
N GLY A 977 43.64 -9.07 -24.79
CA GLY A 977 44.21 -7.91 -25.46
C GLY A 977 43.21 -7.03 -26.23
N LYS A 978 41.92 -7.37 -26.27
CA LYS A 978 40.87 -6.58 -26.92
C LYS A 978 40.02 -5.81 -25.91
N PRO A 979 39.71 -4.52 -26.15
CA PRO A 979 38.77 -3.78 -25.33
C PRO A 979 37.36 -4.35 -25.50
N VAL A 980 36.73 -4.74 -24.40
CA VAL A 980 35.38 -5.31 -24.39
C VAL A 980 34.34 -4.26 -24.01
N ASP A 981 34.62 -3.46 -22.97
CA ASP A 981 33.72 -2.41 -22.50
C ASP A 981 34.52 -1.28 -21.82
N THR A 982 33.98 -0.06 -21.77
CA THR A 982 34.61 1.14 -21.16
C THR A 982 33.57 1.99 -20.42
N LYS A 983 33.86 2.34 -19.17
CA LYS A 983 33.01 3.16 -18.31
C LYS A 983 33.75 4.34 -17.69
N LYS A 984 33.01 5.28 -17.12
CA LYS A 984 33.49 6.53 -16.54
C LYS A 984 33.37 6.51 -15.01
N MET A 985 34.36 7.02 -14.30
CA MET A 985 34.34 7.23 -12.84
C MET A 985 34.87 8.61 -12.46
N ILE A 986 34.43 9.11 -11.31
CA ILE A 986 34.76 10.45 -10.80
C ILE A 986 35.48 10.30 -9.44
N LEU A 987 36.74 10.72 -9.39
CA LEU A 987 37.53 10.79 -8.16
C LEU A 987 37.41 12.19 -7.55
N LEU A 988 36.95 12.25 -6.29
CA LEU A 988 36.92 13.44 -5.45
C LEU A 988 37.86 13.22 -4.26
N LYS A 989 38.55 14.28 -3.82
CA LYS A 989 39.35 14.31 -2.59
C LYS A 989 38.97 15.55 -1.82
#